data_AF-A0A915YMV8-F1
#
_entry.id   AF-A0A915YMV8-F1
#
_cell.length_a   1.000
_cell.length_b   1.000
_cell.length_c   1.000
_cell.angle_alpha   90.00
_cell.angle_beta   90.00
_cell.angle_gamma   90.00
#
_symmetry.space_group_name_H-M   'P 1'
#
loop_
_entity.id
_entity.type
_entity.pdbx_description
1 polymer ?
#
loop_
_entity_poly.entity_id
_entity_poly.type
_entity_poly.pdbx_seq_one_letter_code
_entity_poly.pdbx_strand_id
1 'polypeptide(L)'
;MTVPEPRMHIVETYFECCGFDHTFLQGGTSVYLWNLSKAFAARGHRVSIVTPAHGRLDDLRGRYDVEDLPYSDPYTLPLVLDPDVWRDFPAEVRVELTTTAHRIRLDGVDLYFLSDDYLDRLPDTFYPPYSAKGHDLDFFKPLAFQVAAVRFLRGWFGDEKTLVHAHEPYYHYLLPAALRDDPLKPVVGTVQSNMPIDKKVYAPEVRRLLALLDADVPLPLDPPPAASRPDPVRQYQQLTHLHYDYPPDHVSVYRLVLEHAGLVDFLSPGQLDFYASFADTPFESLFRELPVAGVVRENAHKMFVGGCAISDQWLAWDPAEVDRAQVLSGIGLDPSLPTFFHNARYALHHKGQLELLRAVDRVLTDGLAANFVLRCISGAPLDDPYFQEVAERHKGRLHLESQRVDERRVFEYAAASDFCLFPSKFEMDTFLIAQGEAMVCGAVPLATAQQGMAHFGHARTGADATGFAVNRSFAEDDALLTHALAARIREAVTLWHTDPARCRELAERAAAVARQFTWEHCADLHLAAFAPLWRGETPRLPVARALRHGWFDLVADDDLTEEALLRHGDLTAYERLAPLDAPAARRFYEAAWERADFATCRHILDRFPGAVPDDLSRLLHDRHHLTDTTLTYRLPHAERVELVTPTEPEGSARALPTVQRLRRTAPGVFEGPAPQPGARLLLTLSTGRVTWDEARHD
;
A
#
# COMPACT_ATOMS: atom_id res chain seq x y z
N MET A 1 -39.91 -10.84 -1.78
CA MET A 1 -39.42 -11.68 -0.67
C MET A 1 -37.95 -11.96 -0.94
N THR A 2 -37.06 -11.22 -0.30
CA THR A 2 -35.62 -11.51 -0.33
C THR A 2 -35.39 -12.80 0.47
N VAL A 3 -34.71 -13.78 -0.14
CA VAL A 3 -34.24 -14.96 0.59
C VAL A 3 -33.28 -14.46 1.68
N PRO A 4 -33.47 -14.79 2.96
CA PRO A 4 -32.55 -14.36 4.01
C PRO A 4 -31.14 -14.86 3.67
N GLU A 5 -30.14 -13.97 3.80
CA GLU A 5 -28.76 -14.35 3.55
C GLU A 5 -28.33 -15.51 4.46
N PRO A 6 -27.56 -16.48 3.95
CA PRO A 6 -27.13 -17.61 4.75
C PRO A 6 -26.25 -17.14 5.91
N ARG A 7 -26.55 -17.62 7.11
CA ARG A 7 -25.69 -17.39 8.28
C ARG A 7 -24.35 -18.11 8.08
N MET A 8 -23.31 -17.34 7.76
CA MET A 8 -21.93 -17.80 7.64
C MET A 8 -21.24 -17.93 9.00
N HIS A 9 -20.25 -18.82 9.07
CA HIS A 9 -19.19 -18.78 10.09
C HIS A 9 -17.92 -18.23 9.44
N ILE A 10 -17.54 -17.02 9.83
CA ILE A 10 -16.36 -16.31 9.34
C ILE A 10 -15.25 -16.52 10.37
N VAL A 11 -14.11 -17.05 9.92
CA VAL A 11 -12.92 -17.26 10.75
C VAL A 11 -11.83 -16.32 10.25
N GLU A 12 -11.64 -15.24 11.01
CA GLU A 12 -10.58 -14.28 10.82
C GLU A 12 -9.24 -14.89 11.26
N THR A 13 -8.24 -14.83 10.41
CA THR A 13 -6.89 -15.34 10.66
C THR A 13 -5.89 -14.22 10.49
N TYR A 14 -5.22 -13.87 11.58
CA TYR A 14 -4.22 -12.81 11.59
C TYR A 14 -3.16 -13.09 12.63
N PHE A 15 -1.91 -12.76 12.30
CA PHE A 15 -0.77 -13.01 13.18
C PHE A 15 -0.75 -12.12 14.42
N GLU A 16 -1.49 -11.00 14.44
CA GLU A 16 -1.46 -10.02 15.53
C GLU A 16 -2.88 -9.54 15.85
N CYS A 17 -3.81 -10.43 16.15
CA CYS A 17 -5.21 -10.06 16.39
C CYS A 17 -5.50 -9.69 17.85
N CYS A 18 -4.84 -8.66 18.35
CA CYS A 18 -4.98 -8.16 19.73
C CYS A 18 -5.72 -6.82 19.83
N GLY A 19 -6.36 -6.33 18.75
CA GLY A 19 -6.98 -5.01 18.69
C GLY A 19 -8.20 -4.80 19.58
N PHE A 20 -8.65 -5.83 20.27
CA PHE A 20 -9.66 -5.76 21.32
C PHE A 20 -9.12 -5.20 22.64
N ASP A 21 -7.79 -5.13 22.82
CA ASP A 21 -7.14 -4.63 24.04
C ASP A 21 -5.94 -3.73 23.68
N HIS A 22 -6.05 -2.46 24.09
CA HIS A 22 -5.08 -1.41 23.77
C HIS A 22 -3.66 -1.67 24.26
N THR A 23 -3.47 -2.49 25.29
CA THR A 23 -2.16 -2.80 25.86
C THR A 23 -1.36 -3.80 25.01
N PHE A 24 -2.01 -4.48 24.06
CA PHE A 24 -1.41 -5.44 23.16
C PHE A 24 -1.36 -4.94 21.70
N LEU A 25 -1.75 -3.69 21.45
CA LEU A 25 -1.71 -3.09 20.12
C LEU A 25 -0.26 -2.83 19.66
N GLN A 26 0.14 -3.45 18.55
CA GLN A 26 1.39 -3.13 17.86
C GLN A 26 1.16 -2.29 16.59
N GLY A 27 -0.02 -2.43 15.95
CA GLY A 27 -0.37 -1.67 14.75
C GLY A 27 -1.88 -1.43 14.54
N GLY A 28 -2.20 -0.48 13.65
CA GLY A 28 -3.59 -0.11 13.32
C GLY A 28 -4.38 -1.22 12.60
N THR A 29 -3.70 -2.18 11.98
CA THR A 29 -4.33 -3.34 11.33
C THR A 29 -5.08 -4.23 12.33
N SER A 30 -4.59 -4.33 13.56
CA SER A 30 -5.25 -5.11 14.61
C SER A 30 -6.60 -4.50 15.02
N VAL A 31 -6.68 -3.16 15.07
CA VAL A 31 -7.91 -2.41 15.33
C VAL A 31 -8.91 -2.58 14.19
N TYR A 32 -8.43 -2.57 12.94
CA TYR A 32 -9.25 -2.85 11.76
C TYR A 32 -9.97 -4.20 11.90
N LEU A 33 -9.21 -5.25 12.26
CA LEU A 33 -9.73 -6.60 12.29
C LEU A 33 -10.78 -6.79 13.40
N TRP A 34 -10.51 -6.25 14.58
CA TRP A 34 -11.45 -6.32 15.70
C TRP A 34 -12.79 -5.64 15.38
N ASN A 35 -12.75 -4.43 14.81
CA ASN A 35 -13.98 -3.71 14.49
C ASN A 35 -14.76 -4.36 13.33
N LEU A 36 -14.08 -4.86 12.29
CA LEU A 36 -14.73 -5.61 11.23
C LEU A 36 -15.40 -6.89 11.76
N SER A 37 -14.71 -7.62 12.65
CA SER A 37 -15.23 -8.84 13.28
C SER A 37 -16.52 -8.57 14.07
N LYS A 38 -16.54 -7.50 14.88
CA LYS A 38 -17.76 -7.07 15.60
C LYS A 38 -18.88 -6.70 14.62
N ALA A 39 -18.56 -6.02 13.52
CA ALA A 39 -19.56 -5.62 12.53
C ALA A 39 -20.17 -6.82 11.78
N PHE A 40 -19.42 -7.91 11.56
CA PHE A 40 -19.95 -9.18 11.08
C PHE A 40 -20.85 -9.87 12.12
N ALA A 41 -20.42 -9.91 13.38
CA ALA A 41 -21.19 -10.52 14.47
C ALA A 41 -22.53 -9.77 14.68
N ALA A 42 -22.52 -8.44 14.61
CA ALA A 42 -23.70 -7.60 14.69
C ALA A 42 -24.72 -7.86 13.56
N ARG A 43 -24.27 -8.37 12.40
CA ARG A 43 -25.12 -8.80 11.28
C ARG A 43 -25.65 -10.23 11.42
N GLY A 44 -25.38 -10.89 12.56
CA GLY A 44 -25.89 -12.21 12.89
C GLY A 44 -25.01 -13.37 12.43
N HIS A 45 -23.82 -13.10 11.89
CA HIS A 45 -22.85 -14.12 11.53
C HIS A 45 -22.15 -14.69 12.77
N ARG A 46 -21.70 -15.95 12.69
CA ARG A 46 -20.78 -16.49 13.69
C ARG A 46 -19.38 -16.02 13.31
N VAL A 47 -18.65 -15.43 14.25
CA VAL A 47 -17.31 -14.91 13.98
C VAL A 47 -16.34 -15.52 14.96
N SER A 48 -15.25 -16.07 14.43
CA SER A 48 -14.10 -16.51 15.21
C SER A 48 -12.86 -15.77 14.74
N ILE A 49 -11.91 -15.55 15.64
CA ILE A 49 -10.58 -15.04 15.34
C ILE A 49 -9.58 -16.13 15.73
N VAL A 50 -8.56 -16.38 14.92
CA VAL A 50 -7.43 -17.27 15.24
C VAL A 50 -6.14 -16.46 15.16
N THR A 51 -5.38 -16.45 16.26
CA THR A 51 -4.12 -15.69 16.42
C THR A 51 -3.16 -16.45 17.34
N PRO A 52 -1.83 -16.23 17.28
CA PRO A 52 -0.94 -16.73 18.31
C PRO A 52 -1.25 -16.09 19.67
N ALA A 53 -0.90 -16.77 20.76
CA ALA A 53 -0.97 -16.21 22.11
C ALA A 53 0.20 -15.27 22.44
N HIS A 54 1.29 -15.34 21.66
CA HIS A 54 2.49 -14.51 21.82
C HIS A 54 3.11 -14.55 23.23
N GLY A 55 2.95 -15.64 23.98
CA GLY A 55 3.47 -15.73 25.35
C GLY A 55 2.74 -14.82 26.32
N ARG A 56 1.54 -14.34 25.96
CA ARG A 56 0.73 -13.42 26.75
C ARG A 56 -0.48 -14.10 27.41
N LEU A 57 -0.53 -15.44 27.48
CA LEU A 57 -1.66 -16.15 28.08
C LEU A 57 -1.91 -15.76 29.55
N ASP A 58 -0.86 -15.62 30.36
CA ASP A 58 -1.02 -15.24 31.76
C ASP A 58 -1.54 -13.80 31.91
N ASP A 59 -1.05 -12.91 31.06
CA ASP A 59 -1.53 -11.53 30.96
C ASP A 59 -3.01 -11.46 30.55
N LEU A 60 -3.44 -12.34 29.61
CA LEU A 60 -4.82 -12.47 29.18
C LEU A 60 -5.70 -13.05 30.30
N ARG A 61 -5.25 -14.11 30.98
CA ARG A 61 -5.95 -14.72 32.14
C ARG A 61 -6.14 -13.74 33.29
N GLY A 62 -5.23 -12.79 33.46
CA GLY A 62 -5.35 -11.73 34.46
C GLY A 62 -6.48 -10.72 34.17
N ARG A 63 -7.00 -10.68 32.93
CA ARG A 63 -7.92 -9.64 32.45
C ARG A 63 -9.23 -10.17 31.86
N TYR A 64 -9.22 -11.38 31.33
CA TYR A 64 -10.32 -11.99 30.60
C TYR A 64 -10.61 -13.39 31.12
N ASP A 65 -11.84 -13.86 30.90
CA ASP A 65 -12.20 -15.25 31.13
C ASP A 65 -11.64 -16.11 29.98
N VAL A 66 -10.49 -16.73 30.24
CA VAL A 66 -9.79 -17.59 29.27
C VAL A 66 -10.19 -19.04 29.51
N GLU A 67 -10.82 -19.65 28.52
CA GLU A 67 -11.16 -21.06 28.50
C GLU A 67 -10.04 -21.88 27.84
N ASP A 68 -9.42 -22.78 28.60
CA ASP A 68 -8.49 -23.76 28.04
C ASP A 68 -9.28 -24.83 27.28
N LEU A 69 -9.08 -24.92 25.96
CA LEU A 69 -9.81 -25.88 25.13
C LEU A 69 -9.16 -27.26 25.22
N PRO A 70 -9.93 -28.36 25.05
CA PRO A 70 -9.38 -29.71 24.96
C PRO A 70 -8.75 -29.96 23.57
N TYR A 71 -7.86 -29.05 23.14
CA TYR A 71 -7.11 -29.12 21.89
C TYR A 71 -5.62 -29.24 22.21
N SER A 72 -4.99 -30.30 21.71
CA SER A 72 -3.55 -30.52 21.80
C SER A 72 -3.11 -31.25 20.53
N ASP A 73 -2.22 -30.61 19.77
CA ASP A 73 -1.75 -31.10 18.48
C ASP A 73 -0.22 -31.16 18.46
N PRO A 74 0.38 -32.34 18.75
CA PRO A 74 1.81 -32.54 18.64
C PRO A 74 2.23 -32.77 17.18
N TYR A 75 3.24 -32.04 16.71
CA TYR A 75 3.82 -32.22 15.38
C TYR A 75 5.28 -31.73 15.31
N THR A 76 6.00 -32.19 14.29
CA THR A 76 7.35 -31.71 14.00
C THR A 76 7.28 -30.71 12.84
N LEU A 77 7.69 -29.46 13.05
CA LEU A 77 7.81 -28.43 12.03
C LEU A 77 9.17 -28.56 11.30
N PRO A 78 9.20 -28.88 10.00
CA PRO A 78 10.43 -28.93 9.20
C PRO A 78 10.73 -27.54 8.61
N LEU A 79 11.72 -26.84 9.16
CA LEU A 79 12.21 -25.57 8.64
C LEU A 79 13.34 -25.84 7.66
N VAL A 80 13.06 -25.76 6.35
CA VAL A 80 14.09 -25.85 5.31
C VAL A 80 14.67 -24.47 5.09
N LEU A 81 15.96 -24.32 5.33
CA LEU A 81 16.62 -23.02 5.36
C LEU A 81 17.28 -22.71 4.02
N ASP A 82 17.11 -21.49 3.54
CA ASP A 82 17.85 -20.96 2.38
C ASP A 82 19.35 -20.90 2.74
N PRO A 83 20.22 -21.70 2.10
CA PRO A 83 21.64 -21.77 2.44
C PRO A 83 22.38 -20.46 2.19
N ASP A 84 21.88 -19.57 1.32
CA ASP A 84 22.52 -18.28 1.04
C ASP A 84 22.27 -17.26 2.17
N VAL A 85 21.14 -17.41 2.87
CA VAL A 85 20.70 -16.55 3.98
C VAL A 85 21.11 -17.13 5.33
N TRP A 86 20.97 -18.44 5.53
CA TRP A 86 21.13 -19.15 6.81
C TRP A 86 22.43 -19.97 6.87
N ARG A 87 23.55 -19.35 6.49
CA ARG A 87 24.84 -20.04 6.24
C ARG A 87 25.39 -20.83 7.42
N ASP A 88 25.08 -20.40 8.65
CA ASP A 88 25.58 -21.00 9.89
C ASP A 88 24.62 -22.04 10.49
N PHE A 89 23.53 -22.38 9.79
CA PHE A 89 22.53 -23.34 10.21
C PHE A 89 22.52 -24.59 9.31
N PRO A 90 22.07 -25.76 9.81
CA PRO A 90 21.85 -26.92 8.95
C PRO A 90 20.73 -26.63 7.93
N ALA A 91 20.80 -27.25 6.74
CA ALA A 91 19.84 -27.01 5.66
C ALA A 91 18.37 -27.31 6.03
N GLU A 92 18.13 -28.18 7.01
CA GLU A 92 16.80 -28.39 7.59
C GLU A 92 16.92 -28.49 9.12
N VAL A 93 16.06 -27.75 9.83
CA VAL A 93 15.89 -27.84 11.28
C VAL A 93 14.51 -28.44 11.58
N ARG A 94 14.45 -29.39 12.52
CA ARG A 94 13.21 -29.96 13.02
C ARG A 94 12.87 -29.36 14.37
N VAL A 95 11.70 -28.74 14.47
CA VAL A 95 11.20 -28.17 15.72
C VAL A 95 10.00 -29.01 16.18
N GLU A 96 10.15 -29.70 17.30
CA GLU A 96 9.04 -30.42 17.93
C GLU A 96 8.13 -29.41 18.62
N LEU A 97 6.86 -29.37 18.24
CA LEU A 97 5.86 -28.44 18.78
C LEU A 97 4.65 -29.22 19.29
N THR A 98 3.98 -28.66 20.28
CA THR A 98 2.66 -29.11 20.72
C THR A 98 1.79 -27.88 20.84
N THR A 99 0.95 -27.64 19.84
CA THR A 99 0.07 -26.48 19.86
C THR A 99 -1.16 -26.76 20.71
N THR A 100 -1.41 -25.89 21.69
CA THR A 100 -2.65 -25.82 22.47
C THR A 100 -3.50 -24.64 22.00
N ALA A 101 -4.79 -24.66 22.34
CA ALA A 101 -5.70 -23.58 22.01
C ALA A 101 -6.48 -23.10 23.24
N HIS A 102 -6.65 -21.78 23.32
CA HIS A 102 -7.36 -21.10 24.41
C HIS A 102 -8.40 -20.17 23.80
N ARG A 103 -9.54 -19.99 24.46
CA ARG A 103 -10.63 -19.15 23.95
C ARG A 103 -10.99 -18.03 24.90
N ILE A 104 -11.18 -16.84 24.35
CA ILE A 104 -11.90 -15.73 24.97
C ILE A 104 -13.18 -15.49 24.17
N ARG A 105 -14.28 -15.16 24.85
CA ARG A 105 -15.51 -14.70 24.20
C ARG A 105 -15.76 -13.24 24.52
N LEU A 106 -15.83 -12.41 23.49
CA LEU A 106 -16.02 -10.97 23.67
C LEU A 106 -16.88 -10.42 22.53
N ASP A 107 -17.89 -9.61 22.86
CA ASP A 107 -18.74 -8.91 21.89
C ASP A 107 -19.33 -9.79 20.76
N GLY A 108 -19.66 -11.05 21.09
CA GLY A 108 -20.21 -12.01 20.13
C GLY A 108 -19.18 -12.67 19.20
N VAL A 109 -17.88 -12.47 19.46
CA VAL A 109 -16.75 -13.05 18.73
C VAL A 109 -16.01 -14.06 19.61
N ASP A 110 -15.69 -15.22 19.06
CA ASP A 110 -14.83 -16.22 19.70
C ASP A 110 -13.36 -15.97 19.31
N LEU A 111 -12.50 -15.57 20.25
CA LEU A 111 -11.06 -15.38 20.00
C LEU A 111 -10.29 -16.63 20.42
N TYR A 112 -9.65 -17.30 19.47
CA TYR A 112 -8.82 -18.49 19.68
C TYR A 112 -7.32 -18.09 19.65
N PHE A 113 -6.65 -18.34 20.76
CA PHE A 113 -5.21 -18.12 20.94
C PHE A 113 -4.47 -19.45 20.85
N LEU A 114 -3.61 -19.59 19.84
CA LEU A 114 -2.74 -20.74 19.66
C LEU A 114 -1.42 -20.54 20.41
N SER A 115 -1.01 -21.50 21.22
CA SER A 115 0.18 -21.44 22.06
C SER A 115 1.04 -22.68 21.86
N ASP A 116 2.35 -22.46 21.76
CA ASP A 116 3.42 -23.45 21.81
C ASP A 116 4.75 -22.73 22.06
N ASP A 117 5.83 -23.49 22.27
CA ASP A 117 7.18 -22.99 22.57
C ASP A 117 7.75 -22.00 21.53
N TYR A 118 7.13 -21.91 20.36
CA TYR A 118 7.56 -21.05 19.25
C TYR A 118 6.63 -19.85 19.05
N LEU A 119 5.32 -20.07 19.10
CA LEU A 119 4.29 -19.03 19.07
C LEU A 119 4.36 -18.10 20.27
N ASP A 120 4.91 -18.57 21.39
CA ASP A 120 5.05 -17.79 22.62
C ASP A 120 6.33 -16.97 22.73
N ARG A 121 7.19 -17.02 21.71
CA ARG A 121 8.40 -16.18 21.65
C ARG A 121 8.04 -14.73 21.34
N LEU A 122 8.94 -13.79 21.62
CA LEU A 122 8.79 -12.37 21.29
C LEU A 122 7.48 -11.73 21.85
N PRO A 123 7.20 -11.84 23.17
CA PRO A 123 5.96 -11.34 23.77
C PRO A 123 5.79 -9.81 23.72
N ASP A 124 6.87 -9.07 23.49
CA ASP A 124 6.83 -7.61 23.47
C ASP A 124 6.61 -7.04 22.06
N THR A 125 7.19 -7.67 21.04
CA THR A 125 7.16 -7.19 19.65
C THR A 125 6.20 -7.96 18.75
N PHE A 126 5.81 -9.17 19.17
CA PHE A 126 5.02 -10.18 18.46
C PHE A 126 5.65 -10.71 17.17
N TYR A 127 6.14 -9.81 16.32
CA TYR A 127 6.88 -10.09 15.10
C TYR A 127 8.39 -10.18 15.36
N PRO A 128 9.10 -11.05 14.62
CA PRO A 128 10.55 -11.02 14.59
C PRO A 128 11.04 -9.77 13.84
N PRO A 129 12.07 -9.07 14.36
CA PRO A 129 12.69 -7.97 13.64
C PRO A 129 13.38 -8.52 12.37
N TYR A 130 13.39 -7.75 11.28
CA TYR A 130 14.01 -8.22 10.03
C TYR A 130 15.52 -8.48 10.17
N SER A 131 16.19 -7.81 11.11
CA SER A 131 17.60 -8.05 11.45
C SER A 131 17.88 -9.44 12.04
N ALA A 132 16.85 -10.18 12.47
CA ALA A 132 16.98 -11.56 12.93
C ALA A 132 17.13 -12.57 11.77
N LYS A 133 16.73 -12.20 10.54
CA LYS A 133 16.78 -13.09 9.38
C LYS A 133 18.22 -13.56 9.11
N GLY A 134 18.42 -14.88 9.02
CA GLY A 134 19.74 -15.49 8.83
C GLY A 134 20.55 -15.72 10.10
N HIS A 135 20.08 -15.22 11.26
CA HIS A 135 20.83 -15.24 12.52
C HIS A 135 20.06 -15.87 13.67
N ASP A 136 18.73 -15.80 13.67
CA ASP A 136 17.87 -16.32 14.73
C ASP A 136 16.65 -17.01 14.11
N LEU A 137 16.45 -18.27 14.47
CA LEU A 137 15.35 -19.06 13.96
C LEU A 137 14.00 -18.46 14.34
N ASP A 138 13.87 -17.66 15.40
CA ASP A 138 12.60 -16.97 15.77
C ASP A 138 11.98 -16.16 14.61
N PHE A 139 12.78 -15.82 13.60
CA PHE A 139 12.32 -15.25 12.34
C PHE A 139 11.20 -16.06 11.67
N PHE A 140 11.16 -17.39 11.85
CA PHE A 140 10.14 -18.26 11.27
C PHE A 140 8.86 -18.36 12.10
N LYS A 141 8.73 -17.61 13.21
CA LYS A 141 7.51 -17.61 14.03
C LYS A 141 6.22 -17.42 13.22
N PRO A 142 6.15 -16.53 12.22
CA PRO A 142 4.96 -16.42 11.37
C PRO A 142 4.66 -17.66 10.53
N LEU A 143 5.67 -18.44 10.12
CA LEU A 143 5.44 -19.71 9.42
C LEU A 143 4.92 -20.80 10.34
N ALA A 144 5.45 -20.89 11.56
CA ALA A 144 4.92 -21.79 12.57
C ALA A 144 3.43 -21.50 12.83
N PHE A 145 3.04 -20.22 12.91
CA PHE A 145 1.64 -19.84 13.04
C PHE A 145 0.80 -20.29 11.85
N GLN A 146 1.24 -20.09 10.62
CA GLN A 146 0.48 -20.52 9.45
C GLN A 146 0.22 -22.02 9.46
N VAL A 147 1.22 -22.84 9.82
CA VAL A 147 1.07 -24.28 9.96
C VAL A 147 0.09 -24.62 11.09
N ALA A 148 0.28 -24.04 12.28
CA ALA A 148 -0.60 -24.25 13.43
C ALA A 148 -2.05 -23.84 13.14
N ALA A 149 -2.26 -22.72 12.45
CA ALA A 149 -3.57 -22.22 12.07
C ALA A 149 -4.28 -23.18 11.11
N VAL A 150 -3.62 -23.67 10.05
CA VAL A 150 -4.22 -24.66 9.13
C VAL A 150 -4.58 -25.95 9.87
N ARG A 151 -3.68 -26.45 10.74
CA ARG A 151 -3.92 -27.66 11.54
C ARG A 151 -5.09 -27.47 12.51
N PHE A 152 -5.16 -26.33 13.19
CA PHE A 152 -6.27 -25.96 14.06
C PHE A 152 -7.59 -25.83 13.28
N LEU A 153 -7.59 -25.18 12.13
CA LEU A 153 -8.78 -25.01 11.28
C LEU A 153 -9.35 -26.36 10.82
N ARG A 154 -8.50 -27.34 10.53
CA ARG A 154 -8.91 -28.70 10.14
C ARG A 154 -9.30 -29.54 11.35
N GLY A 155 -8.54 -29.46 12.45
CA GLY A 155 -8.76 -30.30 13.63
C GLY A 155 -9.92 -29.85 14.51
N TRP A 156 -10.00 -28.55 14.82
CA TRP A 156 -11.00 -28.01 15.75
C TRP A 156 -12.35 -27.78 15.09
N PHE A 157 -12.38 -27.13 13.93
CA PHE A 157 -13.63 -26.91 13.20
C PHE A 157 -14.06 -28.15 12.39
N GLY A 158 -13.14 -29.07 12.07
CA GLY A 158 -13.48 -30.33 11.40
C GLY A 158 -14.27 -30.11 10.12
N ASP A 159 -15.38 -30.84 10.01
CA ASP A 159 -16.35 -30.79 8.91
C ASP A 159 -17.32 -29.58 9.00
N GLU A 160 -17.12 -28.66 9.94
CA GLU A 160 -17.85 -27.40 9.95
C GLU A 160 -17.42 -26.55 8.75
N LYS A 161 -18.39 -26.11 7.95
CA LYS A 161 -18.13 -25.13 6.90
C LYS A 161 -17.78 -23.79 7.54
N THR A 162 -16.61 -23.23 7.21
CA THR A 162 -16.16 -21.92 7.65
C THR A 162 -15.50 -21.16 6.51
N LEU A 163 -15.72 -19.84 6.44
CA LEU A 163 -15.03 -18.98 5.51
C LEU A 163 -13.79 -18.45 6.21
N VAL A 164 -12.62 -18.81 5.70
CA VAL A 164 -11.34 -18.40 6.30
C VAL A 164 -10.92 -17.08 5.67
N HIS A 165 -10.82 -16.03 6.46
CA HIS A 165 -10.41 -14.70 6.01
C HIS A 165 -9.00 -14.42 6.54
N ALA A 166 -8.03 -14.27 5.64
CA ALA A 166 -6.60 -14.23 5.93
C ALA A 166 -6.01 -12.85 5.66
N HIS A 167 -5.40 -12.26 6.68
CA HIS A 167 -5.00 -10.85 6.67
C HIS A 167 -3.49 -10.69 6.43
N GLU A 168 -3.10 -9.96 5.38
CA GLU A 168 -1.72 -9.81 4.89
C GLU A 168 -1.15 -11.08 4.23
N PRO A 169 -0.97 -11.08 2.88
CA PRO A 169 -0.46 -12.22 2.14
C PRO A 169 0.85 -12.79 2.70
N TYR A 170 1.80 -11.94 3.09
CA TYR A 170 3.11 -12.39 3.57
C TYR A 170 3.05 -13.21 4.86
N TYR A 171 2.06 -12.98 5.71
CA TYR A 171 1.92 -13.71 6.98
C TYR A 171 0.96 -14.89 6.88
N HIS A 172 0.30 -15.12 5.74
CA HIS A 172 -0.72 -16.16 5.57
C HIS A 172 -0.72 -16.88 4.21
N TYR A 173 0.37 -16.81 3.44
CA TYR A 173 0.42 -17.37 2.09
C TYR A 173 0.29 -18.89 2.00
N LEU A 174 0.51 -19.64 3.09
CA LEU A 174 0.27 -21.07 3.11
C LEU A 174 -1.22 -21.42 3.20
N LEU A 175 -2.05 -20.56 3.82
CA LEU A 175 -3.46 -20.89 4.11
C LEU A 175 -4.27 -21.18 2.83
N PRO A 176 -4.29 -20.31 1.80
CA PRO A 176 -5.05 -20.58 0.58
C PRO A 176 -4.60 -21.87 -0.11
N ALA A 177 -3.30 -22.07 -0.25
CA ALA A 177 -2.73 -23.25 -0.91
C ALA A 177 -2.99 -24.54 -0.12
N ALA A 178 -2.94 -24.49 1.20
CA ALA A 178 -3.20 -25.67 2.05
C ALA A 178 -4.68 -26.04 2.12
N LEU A 179 -5.59 -25.06 2.01
CA LEU A 179 -7.03 -25.29 2.13
C LEU A 179 -7.75 -25.38 0.77
N ARG A 180 -7.04 -25.23 -0.36
CA ARG A 180 -7.64 -25.12 -1.70
C ARG A 180 -8.60 -26.25 -2.09
N ASP A 181 -8.32 -27.47 -1.62
CA ASP A 181 -9.05 -28.69 -1.99
C ASP A 181 -10.15 -29.02 -0.96
N ASP A 182 -10.28 -28.20 0.09
CA ASP A 182 -11.33 -28.32 1.12
C ASP A 182 -12.49 -27.35 0.81
N PRO A 183 -13.61 -27.82 0.23
CA PRO A 183 -14.76 -26.97 -0.10
C PRO A 183 -15.50 -26.45 1.14
N LEU A 184 -15.19 -26.96 2.34
CA LEU A 184 -15.73 -26.47 3.60
C LEU A 184 -14.94 -25.28 4.14
N LYS A 185 -13.75 -25.00 3.60
CA LYS A 185 -12.84 -23.94 4.07
C LYS A 185 -12.45 -22.96 2.95
N PRO A 186 -13.40 -22.34 2.22
CA PRO A 186 -13.06 -21.33 1.24
C PRO A 186 -12.25 -20.19 1.88
N VAL A 187 -11.15 -19.81 1.25
CA VAL A 187 -10.22 -18.80 1.76
C VAL A 187 -10.37 -17.48 1.02
N VAL A 188 -10.44 -16.38 1.76
CA VAL A 188 -10.31 -15.01 1.26
C VAL A 188 -9.02 -14.42 1.81
N GLY A 189 -8.20 -13.79 0.97
CA GLY A 189 -7.00 -13.08 1.42
C GLY A 189 -7.16 -11.56 1.33
N THR A 190 -6.60 -10.78 2.26
CA THR A 190 -6.74 -9.32 2.29
C THR A 190 -5.40 -8.62 2.26
N VAL A 191 -5.23 -7.71 1.30
CA VAL A 191 -4.01 -6.89 1.15
C VAL A 191 -4.15 -5.62 1.98
N GLN A 192 -3.52 -5.58 3.17
CA GLN A 192 -3.67 -4.43 4.09
C GLN A 192 -2.47 -3.49 4.06
N SER A 193 -1.30 -4.00 3.71
CA SER A 193 -0.08 -3.22 3.48
C SER A 193 0.46 -3.44 2.08
N ASN A 194 1.17 -2.43 1.55
CA ASN A 194 1.72 -2.50 0.21
C ASN A 194 3.12 -3.11 0.19
N MET A 195 3.20 -4.41 0.49
CA MET A 195 4.44 -5.17 0.33
C MET A 195 4.79 -5.31 -1.16
N PRO A 196 6.08 -5.43 -1.53
CA PRO A 196 6.47 -5.68 -2.92
C PRO A 196 5.64 -6.83 -3.51
N ILE A 197 4.97 -6.58 -4.63
CA ILE A 197 4.01 -7.56 -5.19
C ILE A 197 4.70 -8.86 -5.60
N ASP A 198 5.95 -8.76 -6.05
CA ASP A 198 6.79 -9.91 -6.39
C ASP A 198 7.67 -10.36 -5.22
N LYS A 199 7.26 -10.09 -3.96
CA LYS A 199 7.98 -10.61 -2.80
C LYS A 199 7.98 -12.14 -2.83
N LYS A 200 9.17 -12.73 -2.81
CA LYS A 200 9.35 -14.18 -2.84
C LYS A 200 9.94 -14.75 -1.55
N VAL A 201 9.65 -16.02 -1.34
CA VAL A 201 10.15 -16.86 -0.25
C VAL A 201 10.77 -18.14 -0.83
N TYR A 202 11.61 -18.81 -0.05
CA TYR A 202 12.37 -19.96 -0.51
C TYR A 202 11.44 -21.15 -0.84
N ALA A 203 11.39 -21.58 -2.10
CA ALA A 203 10.38 -22.55 -2.53
C ALA A 203 10.54 -23.96 -1.90
N PRO A 204 11.76 -24.47 -1.60
CA PRO A 204 11.91 -25.72 -0.86
C PRO A 204 11.26 -25.72 0.52
N GLU A 205 11.31 -24.58 1.22
CA GLU A 205 10.59 -24.39 2.50
C GLU A 205 9.08 -24.51 2.30
N VAL A 206 8.53 -23.73 1.38
CA VAL A 206 7.09 -23.74 1.08
C VAL A 206 6.62 -25.15 0.70
N ARG A 207 7.36 -25.85 -0.16
CA ARG A 207 7.04 -27.22 -0.58
C ARG A 207 7.00 -28.18 0.61
N ARG A 208 7.98 -28.07 1.49
CA ARG A 208 8.10 -28.95 2.66
C ARG A 208 6.97 -28.69 3.67
N LEU A 209 6.59 -27.43 3.88
CA LEU A 209 5.49 -27.05 4.77
C LEU A 209 4.12 -27.45 4.18
N LEU A 210 3.90 -27.29 2.88
CA LEU A 210 2.66 -27.77 2.24
C LEU A 210 2.56 -29.30 2.27
N ALA A 211 3.67 -30.02 2.12
CA ALA A 211 3.70 -31.47 2.30
C ALA A 211 3.38 -31.90 3.75
N LEU A 212 3.83 -31.16 4.77
CA LEU A 212 3.41 -31.38 6.16
C LEU A 212 1.90 -31.16 6.36
N LEU A 213 1.32 -30.25 5.58
CA LEU A 213 -0.11 -29.94 5.57
C LEU A 213 -0.90 -30.80 4.57
N ASP A 214 -0.34 -31.90 4.07
CA ASP A 214 -0.98 -32.81 3.11
C ASP A 214 -1.54 -32.10 1.86
N ALA A 215 -0.89 -31.01 1.44
CA ALA A 215 -1.30 -30.19 0.30
C ALA A 215 -0.32 -30.37 -0.87
N ASP A 216 -0.77 -31.05 -1.92
CA ASP A 216 0.02 -31.26 -3.14
C ASP A 216 -0.21 -30.09 -4.12
N VAL A 217 0.59 -29.04 -3.96
CA VAL A 217 0.50 -27.79 -4.74
C VAL A 217 1.75 -27.63 -5.61
N PRO A 218 1.61 -27.52 -6.94
CA PRO A 218 2.74 -27.16 -7.78
C PRO A 218 3.18 -25.74 -7.41
N LEU A 219 4.47 -25.57 -7.13
CA LEU A 219 5.07 -24.27 -6.90
C LEU A 219 5.70 -23.80 -8.21
N PRO A 220 5.03 -22.91 -8.97
CA PRO A 220 5.61 -22.40 -10.19
C PRO A 220 6.82 -21.53 -9.86
N LEU A 221 7.98 -21.98 -10.29
CA LEU A 221 9.21 -21.20 -10.21
C LEU A 221 9.28 -20.28 -11.41
N ASP A 222 9.74 -19.05 -11.17
CA ASP A 222 9.95 -18.12 -12.25
C ASP A 222 11.15 -18.56 -13.10
N PRO A 223 11.12 -18.33 -14.41
CA PRO A 223 12.28 -18.58 -15.24
C PRO A 223 13.45 -17.73 -14.71
N PRO A 224 14.70 -18.23 -14.78
CA PRO A 224 15.85 -17.44 -14.39
C PRO A 224 15.86 -16.14 -15.21
N PRO A 225 16.18 -15.00 -14.59
CA PRO A 225 16.26 -13.74 -15.32
C PRO A 225 17.24 -13.90 -16.50
N ALA A 226 16.87 -13.37 -17.67
CA ALA A 226 17.75 -13.35 -18.82
C ALA A 226 19.00 -12.51 -18.48
N ALA A 227 20.15 -13.14 -18.24
CA ALA A 227 21.35 -12.45 -17.79
C ALA A 227 22.22 -11.98 -18.96
N SER A 228 22.67 -10.71 -18.92
CA SER A 228 24.10 -10.37 -19.05
C SER A 228 24.48 -8.91 -18.68
N ARG A 229 23.55 -8.01 -18.36
CA ARG A 229 23.89 -6.62 -17.94
C ARG A 229 23.02 -6.16 -16.76
N PRO A 230 23.58 -5.37 -15.82
CA PRO A 230 22.76 -4.78 -14.78
C PRO A 230 21.73 -3.82 -15.40
N ASP A 231 20.48 -4.00 -14.98
CA ASP A 231 19.34 -3.21 -15.46
C ASP A 231 19.06 -2.07 -14.47
N PRO A 232 19.25 -0.80 -14.85
CA PRO A 232 18.98 0.33 -13.95
C PRO A 232 17.52 0.41 -13.52
N VAL A 233 16.56 -0.10 -14.31
CA VAL A 233 15.14 -0.10 -13.92
C VAL A 233 14.94 -1.01 -12.72
N ARG A 234 15.47 -2.25 -12.77
CA ARG A 234 15.43 -3.22 -11.66
C ARG A 234 16.16 -2.70 -10.42
N GLN A 235 17.37 -2.17 -10.60
CA GLN A 235 18.14 -1.63 -9.48
C GLN A 235 17.45 -0.44 -8.81
N TYR A 236 16.83 0.45 -9.59
CA TYR A 236 16.09 1.60 -9.05
C TYR A 236 14.92 1.16 -8.18
N GLN A 237 14.25 0.06 -8.51
CA GLN A 237 13.13 -0.40 -7.69
C GLN A 237 13.51 -0.75 -6.25
N GLN A 238 14.79 -1.03 -5.98
CA GLN A 238 15.27 -1.27 -4.62
C GLN A 238 15.25 -0.01 -3.75
N LEU A 239 15.45 1.17 -4.34
CA LEU A 239 15.30 2.48 -3.67
C LEU A 239 13.83 2.79 -3.39
N THR A 240 12.95 2.28 -4.25
CA THR A 240 11.49 2.40 -4.07
C THR A 240 10.90 1.21 -3.35
N HIS A 241 11.66 0.22 -2.90
CA HIS A 241 11.14 -1.02 -2.30
C HIS A 241 9.96 -1.73 -3.03
N LEU A 242 9.65 -1.39 -4.29
CA LEU A 242 8.54 -1.97 -5.05
C LEU A 242 8.89 -3.34 -5.61
N HIS A 243 10.19 -3.58 -5.82
CA HIS A 243 10.72 -4.85 -6.33
C HIS A 243 12.11 -5.13 -5.78
N TYR A 244 12.38 -6.42 -5.55
CA TYR A 244 13.70 -6.95 -5.27
C TYR A 244 13.92 -8.16 -6.17
N ASP A 245 15.16 -8.36 -6.63
CA ASP A 245 15.51 -9.60 -7.30
C ASP A 245 15.70 -10.73 -6.27
N TYR A 246 15.21 -11.91 -6.65
CA TYR A 246 15.26 -13.13 -5.85
C TYR A 246 15.90 -14.26 -6.69
N PRO A 247 16.58 -15.22 -6.05
CA PRO A 247 17.07 -16.41 -6.73
C PRO A 247 15.94 -17.21 -7.41
N PRO A 248 16.24 -18.01 -8.46
CA PRO A 248 15.24 -18.71 -9.25
C PRO A 248 14.51 -19.85 -8.51
N ASP A 249 15.03 -20.27 -7.35
CA ASP A 249 14.41 -21.27 -6.46
C ASP A 249 13.46 -20.65 -5.43
N HIS A 250 13.08 -19.39 -5.61
CA HIS A 250 12.10 -18.70 -4.79
C HIS A 250 10.73 -18.60 -5.49
N VAL A 251 9.66 -18.65 -4.70
CA VAL A 251 8.27 -18.56 -5.16
C VAL A 251 7.61 -17.27 -4.68
N SER A 252 6.84 -16.63 -5.56
CA SER A 252 6.10 -15.40 -5.24
C SER A 252 4.95 -15.67 -4.27
N VAL A 253 4.96 -14.94 -3.15
CA VAL A 253 3.94 -15.02 -2.08
C VAL A 253 2.58 -14.59 -2.61
N TYR A 254 2.54 -13.46 -3.33
CA TYR A 254 1.29 -12.90 -3.83
C TYR A 254 0.67 -13.79 -4.91
N ARG A 255 1.51 -14.41 -5.76
CA ARG A 255 1.08 -15.41 -6.73
C ARG A 255 0.39 -16.60 -6.06
N LEU A 256 1.00 -17.18 -5.02
CA LEU A 256 0.41 -18.29 -4.27
C LEU A 256 -0.97 -17.95 -3.69
N VAL A 257 -1.11 -16.73 -3.17
CA VAL A 257 -2.41 -16.26 -2.64
C VAL A 257 -3.43 -16.09 -3.77
N LEU A 258 -3.09 -15.42 -4.86
CA LEU A 258 -4.03 -15.19 -5.97
C LEU A 258 -4.48 -16.47 -6.67
N GLU A 259 -3.57 -17.42 -6.87
CA GLU A 259 -3.89 -18.68 -7.55
C GLU A 259 -4.83 -19.55 -6.68
N HIS A 260 -4.66 -19.55 -5.36
CA HIS A 260 -5.35 -20.49 -4.47
C HIS A 260 -6.46 -19.90 -3.59
N ALA A 261 -6.51 -18.59 -3.37
CA ALA A 261 -7.63 -17.97 -2.67
C ALA A 261 -8.90 -17.96 -3.55
N GLY A 262 -10.06 -18.06 -2.91
CA GLY A 262 -11.36 -17.89 -3.56
C GLY A 262 -11.63 -16.44 -3.94
N LEU A 263 -11.22 -15.51 -3.08
CA LEU A 263 -11.27 -14.05 -3.31
C LEU A 263 -10.04 -13.36 -2.72
N VAL A 264 -9.72 -12.17 -3.24
CA VAL A 264 -8.70 -11.27 -2.68
C VAL A 264 -9.26 -9.87 -2.47
N ASP A 265 -9.21 -9.40 -1.23
CA ASP A 265 -9.72 -8.10 -0.79
C ASP A 265 -8.63 -7.00 -0.79
N PHE A 266 -9.09 -5.77 -0.98
CA PHE A 266 -8.33 -4.53 -0.87
C PHE A 266 -9.10 -3.49 -0.05
N LEU A 267 -8.35 -2.63 0.64
CA LEU A 267 -8.90 -1.62 1.56
C LEU A 267 -9.51 -0.41 0.85
N SER A 268 -9.17 -0.18 -0.42
CA SER A 268 -9.76 0.90 -1.21
C SER A 268 -9.70 0.60 -2.71
N PRO A 269 -10.57 1.22 -3.53
CA PRO A 269 -10.49 1.06 -4.98
C PRO A 269 -9.14 1.45 -5.56
N GLY A 270 -8.51 2.49 -5.01
CA GLY A 270 -7.20 2.94 -5.46
C GLY A 270 -6.07 1.98 -5.12
N GLN A 271 -6.16 1.25 -4.00
CA GLN A 271 -5.17 0.22 -3.67
C GLN A 271 -5.28 -0.97 -4.64
N LEU A 272 -6.51 -1.39 -4.97
CA LEU A 272 -6.74 -2.39 -6.01
C LEU A 272 -6.20 -1.91 -7.36
N ASP A 273 -6.47 -0.66 -7.73
CA ASP A 273 -5.98 -0.07 -8.99
C ASP A 273 -4.44 -0.02 -9.02
N PHE A 274 -3.79 0.27 -7.90
CA PHE A 274 -2.34 0.25 -7.76
C PHE A 274 -1.76 -1.16 -8.00
N TYR A 275 -2.32 -2.20 -7.37
CA TYR A 275 -1.86 -3.58 -7.51
C TYR A 275 -2.20 -4.22 -8.86
N ALA A 276 -3.20 -3.70 -9.57
CA ALA A 276 -3.61 -4.22 -10.87
C ALA A 276 -2.63 -3.87 -11.99
N SER A 277 -1.94 -2.72 -11.91
CA SER A 277 -1.09 -2.26 -13.02
C SER A 277 0.16 -1.48 -12.64
N PHE A 278 0.30 -1.01 -11.39
CA PHE A 278 1.33 -0.06 -10.96
C PHE A 278 1.43 1.16 -11.88
N ALA A 279 0.30 1.60 -12.43
CA ALA A 279 0.27 2.67 -13.42
C ALA A 279 0.82 3.97 -12.84
N ASP A 280 1.56 4.68 -13.70
CA ASP A 280 2.18 5.97 -13.45
C ASP A 280 3.29 5.94 -12.38
N THR A 281 3.88 4.77 -12.13
CA THR A 281 4.98 4.54 -11.18
C THR A 281 6.28 4.18 -11.91
N PRO A 282 7.46 4.34 -11.29
CA PRO A 282 8.72 3.83 -11.85
C PRO A 282 8.75 2.30 -12.02
N PHE A 283 7.80 1.57 -11.44
CA PHE A 283 7.73 0.11 -11.53
C PHE A 283 6.85 -0.38 -12.69
N GLU A 284 6.01 0.47 -13.28
CA GLU A 284 4.98 0.11 -14.28
C GLU A 284 5.55 -0.78 -15.41
N SER A 285 6.69 -0.38 -16.00
CA SER A 285 7.31 -1.12 -17.11
C SER A 285 7.84 -2.48 -16.67
N LEU A 286 8.56 -2.54 -15.54
CA LEU A 286 9.11 -3.79 -15.02
C LEU A 286 8.00 -4.74 -14.59
N PHE A 287 6.96 -4.24 -13.92
CA PHE A 287 5.82 -5.05 -13.50
C PHE A 287 5.22 -5.84 -14.66
N ARG A 288 4.99 -5.20 -15.81
CA ARG A 288 4.44 -5.85 -17.02
C ARG A 288 5.27 -7.02 -17.54
N GLU A 289 6.57 -7.04 -17.23
CA GLU A 289 7.49 -8.11 -17.63
C GLU A 289 7.56 -9.25 -16.60
N LEU A 290 7.09 -9.03 -15.37
CA LEU A 290 7.15 -10.04 -14.32
C LEU A 290 6.00 -11.06 -14.45
N PRO A 291 6.24 -12.35 -14.15
CA PRO A 291 5.20 -13.39 -14.18
C PRO A 291 3.98 -13.06 -13.32
N VAL A 292 4.16 -12.36 -12.20
CA VAL A 292 3.07 -11.97 -11.30
C VAL A 292 2.04 -11.05 -11.97
N ALA A 293 2.41 -10.25 -13.00
CA ALA A 293 1.44 -9.42 -13.72
C ALA A 293 0.44 -10.27 -14.54
N GLY A 294 0.90 -11.37 -15.13
CA GLY A 294 0.02 -12.35 -15.78
C GLY A 294 -0.95 -12.96 -14.77
N VAL A 295 -0.44 -13.38 -13.60
CA VAL A 295 -1.26 -13.97 -12.52
C VAL A 295 -2.32 -13.00 -12.01
N VAL A 296 -1.96 -11.73 -11.80
CA VAL A 296 -2.89 -10.65 -11.41
C VAL A 296 -4.04 -10.53 -12.41
N ARG A 297 -3.72 -10.48 -13.70
CA ARG A 297 -4.71 -10.35 -14.77
C ARG A 297 -5.61 -11.59 -14.89
N GLU A 298 -5.04 -12.79 -14.89
CA GLU A 298 -5.78 -14.06 -14.97
C GLU A 298 -6.74 -14.25 -13.77
N ASN A 299 -6.34 -13.78 -12.59
CA ASN A 299 -7.10 -13.90 -11.35
C ASN A 299 -7.89 -12.62 -11.00
N ALA A 300 -7.99 -11.64 -11.89
CA ALA A 300 -8.65 -10.37 -11.63
C ALA A 300 -10.15 -10.48 -11.26
N HIS A 301 -10.79 -11.57 -11.68
CA HIS A 301 -12.17 -11.90 -11.32
C HIS A 301 -12.34 -12.20 -9.82
N LYS A 302 -11.28 -12.58 -9.11
CA LYS A 302 -11.29 -12.85 -7.66
C LYS A 302 -11.14 -11.59 -6.80
N MET A 303 -10.71 -10.48 -7.38
CA MET A 303 -10.37 -9.27 -6.64
C MET A 303 -11.63 -8.45 -6.30
N PHE A 304 -11.73 -7.91 -5.09
CA PHE A 304 -12.81 -7.02 -4.69
C PHE A 304 -12.33 -5.96 -3.69
N VAL A 305 -13.21 -5.03 -3.34
CA VAL A 305 -12.95 -3.98 -2.36
C VAL A 305 -13.97 -4.08 -1.24
N GLY A 306 -13.55 -4.65 -0.12
CA GLY A 306 -14.26 -4.76 1.14
C GLY A 306 -14.11 -3.51 2.00
N GLY A 307 -13.09 -2.70 1.71
CA GLY A 307 -12.94 -1.35 2.28
C GLY A 307 -12.22 -1.32 3.62
N CYS A 308 -12.14 -0.12 4.18
CA CYS A 308 -11.65 0.18 5.52
C CYS A 308 -12.46 1.36 6.07
N ALA A 309 -12.38 1.59 7.38
CA ALA A 309 -13.25 2.52 8.08
C ALA A 309 -12.51 3.35 9.12
N ILE A 310 -13.19 4.40 9.56
CA ILE A 310 -12.77 5.23 10.69
C ILE A 310 -13.23 4.57 11.98
N SER A 311 -12.45 4.71 13.05
CA SER A 311 -12.80 4.22 14.38
C SER A 311 -14.16 4.76 14.83
N ASP A 312 -15.03 3.90 15.36
CA ASP A 312 -16.37 4.30 15.83
C ASP A 312 -16.29 5.40 16.90
N GLN A 313 -15.23 5.42 17.71
CA GLN A 313 -15.02 6.44 18.73
C GLN A 313 -14.84 7.83 18.11
N TRP A 314 -14.06 7.94 17.04
CA TRP A 314 -13.86 9.20 16.31
C TRP A 314 -15.15 9.69 15.66
N LEU A 315 -15.98 8.77 15.17
CA LEU A 315 -17.27 9.10 14.58
C LEU A 315 -18.31 9.55 15.63
N ALA A 316 -18.21 9.01 16.85
CA ALA A 316 -19.10 9.27 17.97
C ALA A 316 -18.77 10.56 18.74
N TRP A 317 -17.50 10.95 18.83
CA TRP A 317 -17.10 12.20 19.49
C TRP A 317 -17.50 13.43 18.67
N ASP A 318 -17.93 14.48 19.36
CA ASP A 318 -18.25 15.76 18.74
C ASP A 318 -17.02 16.70 18.75
N PRO A 319 -16.48 17.09 17.59
CA PRO A 319 -15.39 18.05 17.51
C PRO A 319 -15.74 19.41 18.15
N ALA A 320 -17.02 19.80 18.18
CA ALA A 320 -17.47 21.07 18.76
C ALA A 320 -17.31 21.14 20.29
N GLU A 321 -17.15 20.00 20.97
CA GLU A 321 -16.90 19.94 22.42
C GLU A 321 -15.43 20.25 22.78
N VAL A 322 -14.53 20.32 21.79
CA VAL A 322 -13.10 20.58 22.03
C VAL A 322 -12.82 22.07 22.08
N ASP A 323 -12.30 22.55 23.23
CA ASP A 323 -11.81 23.92 23.36
C ASP A 323 -10.45 24.08 22.67
N ARG A 324 -10.48 24.59 21.43
CA ARG A 324 -9.28 24.90 20.63
C ARG A 324 -8.29 25.79 21.38
N ALA A 325 -8.77 26.80 22.10
CA ALA A 325 -7.89 27.74 22.80
C ALA A 325 -7.13 27.04 23.92
N GLN A 326 -7.83 26.19 24.69
CA GLN A 326 -7.22 25.38 25.73
C GLN A 326 -6.21 24.37 25.17
N VAL A 327 -6.57 23.63 24.11
CA VAL A 327 -5.72 22.60 23.53
C VAL A 327 -4.43 23.19 22.98
N LEU A 328 -4.52 24.20 22.11
CA LEU A 328 -3.35 24.78 21.44
C LEU A 328 -2.46 25.56 22.42
N SER A 329 -3.04 26.39 23.29
CA SER A 329 -2.25 27.11 24.31
C SER A 329 -1.56 26.15 25.27
N GLY A 330 -2.22 25.03 25.60
CA GLY A 330 -1.68 24.00 26.49
C GLY A 330 -0.42 23.29 25.95
N ILE A 331 -0.24 23.26 24.63
CA ILE A 331 0.98 22.77 23.97
C ILE A 331 1.90 23.91 23.50
N GLY A 332 1.62 25.15 23.93
CA GLY A 332 2.43 26.33 23.67
C GLY A 332 2.21 27.00 22.31
N LEU A 333 1.13 26.66 21.60
CA LEU A 333 0.79 27.20 20.28
C LEU A 333 -0.24 28.34 20.38
N ASP A 334 -0.32 29.18 19.34
CA ASP A 334 -1.19 30.36 19.30
C ASP A 334 -2.57 30.02 18.71
N PRO A 335 -3.66 29.97 19.49
CA PRO A 335 -4.95 29.50 18.99
C PRO A 335 -5.58 30.39 17.91
N SER A 336 -5.08 31.62 17.71
CA SER A 336 -5.57 32.55 16.68
C SER A 336 -5.05 32.27 15.27
N LEU A 337 -4.08 31.38 15.13
CA LEU A 337 -3.47 31.04 13.84
C LEU A 337 -4.09 29.79 13.20
N PRO A 338 -4.01 29.66 11.86
CA PRO A 338 -4.31 28.41 11.19
C PRO A 338 -3.38 27.30 11.69
N THR A 339 -3.95 26.14 11.99
CA THR A 339 -3.23 25.01 12.59
C THR A 339 -3.28 23.78 11.69
N PHE A 340 -2.11 23.17 11.47
CA PHE A 340 -1.92 21.96 10.68
C PHE A 340 -1.62 20.76 11.58
N PHE A 341 -2.27 19.63 11.30
CA PHE A 341 -2.12 18.38 12.06
C PHE A 341 -1.50 17.26 11.22
N HIS A 342 -0.54 16.53 11.78
CA HIS A 342 -0.02 15.28 11.22
C HIS A 342 0.01 14.20 12.31
N ASN A 343 -0.40 12.99 11.94
CA ASN A 343 -0.32 11.82 12.83
C ASN A 343 0.11 10.57 12.08
N ALA A 344 1.29 10.05 12.41
CA ALA A 344 1.74 8.75 11.93
C ALA A 344 2.82 8.14 12.84
N ARG A 345 3.04 6.83 12.73
CA ARG A 345 4.29 6.21 13.21
C ARG A 345 5.49 6.86 12.52
N TYR A 346 6.61 6.98 13.22
CA TYR A 346 7.86 7.46 12.65
C TYR A 346 8.35 6.45 11.62
N ALA A 347 8.34 6.88 10.36
CA ALA A 347 8.75 6.12 9.19
C ALA A 347 9.13 7.14 8.12
N LEU A 348 10.34 7.68 8.27
CA LEU A 348 10.81 8.91 7.65
C LEU A 348 10.49 9.01 6.16
N HIS A 349 10.90 8.00 5.39
CA HIS A 349 10.78 8.00 3.93
C HIS A 349 9.37 7.63 3.45
N HIS A 350 8.74 6.60 4.02
CA HIS A 350 7.45 6.10 3.54
C HIS A 350 6.27 7.01 3.91
N LYS A 351 6.38 7.76 5.02
CA LYS A 351 5.35 8.72 5.46
C LYS A 351 5.61 10.15 4.97
N GLY A 352 6.72 10.39 4.27
CA GLY A 352 7.13 11.70 3.79
C GLY A 352 7.40 12.71 4.91
N GLN A 353 7.81 12.22 6.09
CA GLN A 353 7.99 13.04 7.29
C GLN A 353 9.19 13.98 7.16
N LEU A 354 10.23 13.58 6.41
CA LEU A 354 11.37 14.45 6.11
C LEU A 354 10.95 15.65 5.25
N GLU A 355 10.22 15.40 4.16
CA GLU A 355 9.72 16.45 3.28
C GLU A 355 8.70 17.35 3.98
N LEU A 356 7.85 16.76 4.83
CA LEU A 356 6.92 17.49 5.69
C LEU A 356 7.69 18.48 6.57
N LEU A 357 8.66 17.99 7.34
CA LEU A 357 9.39 18.83 8.28
C LEU A 357 10.19 19.91 7.56
N ARG A 358 10.83 19.60 6.43
CA ARG A 358 11.54 20.60 5.60
C ARG A 358 10.59 21.65 5.03
N ALA A 359 9.38 21.26 4.64
CA ALA A 359 8.37 22.20 4.16
C ALA A 359 7.91 23.13 5.30
N VAL A 360 7.66 22.57 6.50
CA VAL A 360 7.30 23.33 7.71
C VAL A 360 8.41 24.30 8.11
N ASP A 361 9.65 23.81 8.20
CA ASP A 361 10.82 24.61 8.53
C ASP A 361 10.98 25.80 7.56
N ARG A 362 10.84 25.53 6.26
CA ARG A 362 10.92 26.55 5.22
C ARG A 362 9.83 27.62 5.39
N VAL A 363 8.56 27.24 5.53
CA VAL A 363 7.48 28.23 5.59
C VAL A 363 7.53 29.06 6.87
N LEU A 364 7.91 28.46 8.00
CA LEU A 364 8.06 29.18 9.26
C LEU A 364 9.27 30.12 9.25
N THR A 365 10.40 29.68 8.67
CA THR A 365 11.58 30.53 8.47
C THR A 365 11.28 31.71 7.55
N ASP A 366 10.44 31.51 6.52
CA ASP A 366 9.96 32.57 5.63
C ASP A 366 8.95 33.53 6.32
N GLY A 367 8.60 33.30 7.59
CA GLY A 367 7.73 34.17 8.39
C GLY A 367 6.23 33.86 8.28
N LEU A 368 5.84 32.68 7.78
CA LEU A 368 4.43 32.29 7.73
C LEU A 368 3.84 32.16 9.15
N ALA A 369 2.73 32.84 9.41
CA ALA A 369 2.01 32.75 10.68
C ALA A 369 1.07 31.54 10.68
N ALA A 370 1.59 30.39 11.11
CA ALA A 370 0.82 29.15 11.27
C ALA A 370 1.33 28.31 12.44
N ASN A 371 0.47 27.41 12.92
CA ASN A 371 0.83 26.38 13.91
C ASN A 371 0.94 25.00 13.25
N PHE A 372 1.80 24.15 13.81
CA PHE A 372 1.97 22.77 13.38
C PHE A 372 1.97 21.83 14.59
N VAL A 373 1.11 20.82 14.56
CA VAL A 373 1.09 19.70 15.50
C VAL A 373 1.54 18.47 14.73
N LEU A 374 2.81 18.09 14.88
CA LEU A 374 3.42 16.97 14.17
C LEU A 374 3.62 15.80 15.13
N ARG A 375 2.83 14.74 14.97
CA ARG A 375 2.95 13.52 15.75
C ARG A 375 3.66 12.43 14.95
N CYS A 376 4.87 12.10 15.36
CA CYS A 376 5.76 11.12 14.75
C CYS A 376 6.07 10.02 15.76
N ILE A 377 5.14 9.08 15.94
CA ILE A 377 5.15 8.11 17.04
C ILE A 377 6.27 7.09 16.89
N SER A 378 7.12 6.96 17.90
CA SER A 378 8.24 6.01 17.91
C SER A 378 8.21 5.14 19.16
N GLY A 379 8.66 3.89 19.05
CA GLY A 379 8.81 2.97 20.19
C GLY A 379 10.01 3.29 21.09
N ALA A 380 10.92 4.15 20.61
CA ALA A 380 12.04 4.71 21.34
C ALA A 380 12.02 6.25 21.22
N PRO A 381 12.72 7.00 22.10
CA PRO A 381 12.86 8.44 21.94
C PRO A 381 13.28 8.79 20.50
N LEU A 382 12.60 9.78 19.91
CA LEU A 382 12.91 10.24 18.57
C LEU A 382 14.26 10.99 18.57
N ASP A 383 15.32 10.27 18.22
CA ASP A 383 16.70 10.78 18.17
C ASP A 383 17.10 11.20 16.74
N ASP A 384 16.28 12.07 16.14
CA ASP A 384 16.58 12.70 14.84
C ASP A 384 17.03 14.15 15.07
N PRO A 385 18.33 14.48 14.92
CA PRO A 385 18.86 15.81 15.23
C PRO A 385 18.18 16.92 14.44
N TYR A 386 17.82 16.67 13.18
CA TYR A 386 17.17 17.67 12.35
C TYR A 386 15.75 17.98 12.86
N PHE A 387 15.00 16.96 13.28
CA PHE A 387 13.67 17.14 13.87
C PHE A 387 13.71 17.96 15.15
N GLN A 388 14.66 17.66 16.04
CA GLN A 388 14.82 18.39 17.29
C GLN A 388 15.26 19.85 17.05
N GLU A 389 16.18 20.07 16.12
CA GLU A 389 16.65 21.42 15.77
C GLU A 389 15.50 22.30 15.23
N VAL A 390 14.68 21.77 14.33
CA VAL A 390 13.54 22.49 13.76
C VAL A 390 12.48 22.78 14.82
N ALA A 391 12.19 21.81 15.70
CA ALA A 391 11.23 21.98 16.80
C ALA A 391 11.66 23.08 17.78
N GLU A 392 12.94 23.15 18.14
CA GLU A 392 13.45 24.19 19.03
C GLU A 392 13.49 25.56 18.33
N ARG A 393 13.93 25.61 17.06
CA ARG A 393 13.99 26.85 16.27
C ARG A 393 12.62 27.52 16.14
N HIS A 394 11.57 26.73 15.99
CA HIS A 394 10.20 27.19 15.79
C HIS A 394 9.29 26.96 17.01
N LYS A 395 9.89 26.99 18.21
CA LYS A 395 9.14 26.88 19.47
C LYS A 395 8.02 27.91 19.56
N GLY A 396 6.82 27.46 19.89
CA GLY A 396 5.60 28.28 19.90
C GLY A 396 4.85 28.33 18.57
N ARG A 397 5.41 27.74 17.51
CA ARG A 397 4.75 27.51 16.21
C ARG A 397 4.71 26.03 15.82
N LEU A 398 5.64 25.23 16.32
CA LEU A 398 5.70 23.78 16.06
C LEU A 398 5.67 23.01 17.39
N HIS A 399 4.75 22.06 17.49
CA HIS A 399 4.70 21.03 18.51
C HIS A 399 5.05 19.67 17.88
N LEU A 400 6.15 19.06 18.32
CA LEU A 400 6.60 17.74 17.90
C LEU A 400 6.34 16.73 19.02
N GLU A 401 5.51 15.71 18.75
CA GLU A 401 5.18 14.65 19.71
C GLU A 401 5.59 13.28 19.16
N SER A 402 6.43 12.55 19.89
CA SER A 402 6.87 11.19 19.51
C SER A 402 6.34 10.09 20.43
N GLN A 403 5.74 10.47 21.55
CA GLN A 403 5.21 9.56 22.56
C GLN A 403 3.78 9.14 22.21
N ARG A 404 3.43 7.91 22.59
CA ARG A 404 2.03 7.44 22.56
C ARG A 404 1.25 8.21 23.64
N VAL A 405 0.11 8.79 23.26
CA VAL A 405 -0.87 9.38 24.19
C VAL A 405 -2.24 8.76 23.95
N ASP A 406 -3.15 9.01 24.89
CA ASP A 406 -4.53 8.55 24.80
C ASP A 406 -5.22 9.01 23.50
N GLU A 407 -6.07 8.15 22.94
CA GLU A 407 -6.78 8.41 21.68
C GLU A 407 -7.61 9.70 21.74
N ARG A 408 -8.23 10.02 22.88
CA ARG A 408 -8.98 11.27 23.06
C ARG A 408 -8.09 12.49 22.91
N ARG A 409 -6.84 12.41 23.38
CA ARG A 409 -5.89 13.52 23.22
C ARG A 409 -5.51 13.74 21.75
N VAL A 410 -5.39 12.65 20.98
CA VAL A 410 -5.15 12.72 19.53
C VAL A 410 -6.34 13.38 18.82
N PHE A 411 -7.56 12.99 19.19
CA PHE A 411 -8.79 13.61 18.69
C PHE A 411 -8.83 15.11 19.00
N GLU A 412 -8.50 15.53 20.22
CA GLU A 412 -8.43 16.95 20.59
C GLU A 412 -7.46 17.74 19.71
N TYR A 413 -6.29 17.19 19.40
CA TYR A 413 -5.34 17.84 18.48
C TYR A 413 -5.91 17.99 17.06
N ALA A 414 -6.57 16.94 16.56
CA ALA A 414 -7.20 16.98 15.24
C ALA A 414 -8.37 17.98 15.18
N ALA A 415 -9.25 17.97 16.19
CA ALA A 415 -10.38 18.90 16.31
C ALA A 415 -9.96 20.35 16.54
N ALA A 416 -8.81 20.57 17.18
CA ALA A 416 -8.22 21.90 17.32
C ALA A 416 -7.46 22.38 16.07
N SER A 417 -7.47 21.64 14.96
CA SER A 417 -6.72 21.95 13.73
C SER A 417 -7.64 22.28 12.55
N ASP A 418 -7.17 23.15 11.64
CA ASP A 418 -7.92 23.56 10.45
C ASP A 418 -7.58 22.71 9.22
N PHE A 419 -6.34 22.22 9.17
CA PHE A 419 -5.78 21.45 8.07
C PHE A 419 -5.10 20.19 8.58
N CYS A 420 -5.02 19.15 7.75
CA CYS A 420 -4.22 17.96 8.05
C CYS A 420 -3.21 17.64 6.93
N LEU A 421 -2.02 17.17 7.30
CA LEU A 421 -0.87 16.97 6.41
C LEU A 421 -0.53 15.49 6.32
N PHE A 422 -0.70 14.89 5.13
CA PHE A 422 -0.40 13.48 4.89
C PHE A 422 0.39 13.27 3.60
N PRO A 423 1.71 13.56 3.61
CA PRO A 423 2.58 13.43 2.44
C PRO A 423 3.07 12.00 2.22
N SER A 424 2.21 11.02 2.46
CA SER A 424 2.54 9.60 2.37
C SER A 424 3.05 9.22 0.98
N LYS A 425 4.08 8.38 0.93
CA LYS A 425 4.69 7.89 -0.32
C LYS A 425 4.17 6.49 -0.67
N PHE A 426 4.72 5.88 -1.71
CA PHE A 426 4.23 4.68 -2.38
C PHE A 426 3.99 3.44 -1.49
N GLU A 427 4.76 3.21 -0.41
CA GLU A 427 4.47 2.08 0.52
C GLU A 427 3.14 2.26 1.26
N MET A 428 2.55 3.45 1.17
CA MET A 428 1.32 3.83 1.82
C MET A 428 0.22 4.17 0.83
N ASP A 429 0.28 3.59 -0.37
CA ASP A 429 -0.82 3.57 -1.34
C ASP A 429 -1.98 2.67 -0.85
N THR A 430 -2.40 2.87 0.41
CA THR A 430 -3.46 2.15 1.15
C THR A 430 -4.52 3.16 1.65
N PHE A 431 -5.43 2.72 2.52
CA PHE A 431 -6.55 3.55 2.98
C PHE A 431 -6.16 4.80 3.80
N LEU A 432 -5.11 4.72 4.63
CA LEU A 432 -4.63 5.82 5.49
C LEU A 432 -5.68 6.39 6.50
N ILE A 433 -6.09 5.56 7.47
CA ILE A 433 -7.09 5.87 8.51
C ILE A 433 -6.88 7.24 9.19
N ALA A 434 -5.64 7.58 9.56
CA ALA A 434 -5.33 8.83 10.26
C ALA A 434 -5.73 10.11 9.49
N GLN A 435 -5.74 10.07 8.15
CA GLN A 435 -6.26 11.18 7.36
C GLN A 435 -7.77 11.31 7.51
N GLY A 436 -8.49 10.19 7.37
CA GLY A 436 -9.93 10.18 7.56
C GLY A 436 -10.34 10.59 8.97
N GLU A 437 -9.64 10.14 10.00
CA GLU A 437 -9.82 10.56 11.40
C GLU A 437 -9.72 12.08 11.55
N ALA A 438 -8.67 12.71 10.99
CA ALA A 438 -8.54 14.17 11.01
C ALA A 438 -9.65 14.87 10.20
N MET A 439 -10.04 14.30 9.06
CA MET A 439 -11.13 14.82 8.23
C MET A 439 -12.49 14.75 8.94
N VAL A 440 -12.77 13.72 9.76
CA VAL A 440 -14.00 13.64 10.58
C VAL A 440 -14.13 14.86 11.50
N CYS A 441 -13.00 15.39 11.98
CA CYS A 441 -12.95 16.60 12.79
C CYS A 441 -13.07 17.91 11.98
N GLY A 442 -13.18 17.83 10.65
CA GLY A 442 -13.23 18.98 9.75
C GLY A 442 -11.86 19.49 9.29
N ALA A 443 -10.77 18.80 9.60
CA ALA A 443 -9.44 19.24 9.13
C ALA A 443 -9.31 19.01 7.61
N VAL A 444 -9.09 20.09 6.86
CA VAL A 444 -8.99 20.05 5.39
C VAL A 444 -7.68 19.36 4.97
N PRO A 445 -7.71 18.28 4.16
CA PRO A 445 -6.51 17.54 3.81
C PRO A 445 -5.60 18.29 2.83
N LEU A 446 -4.31 18.30 3.14
CA LEU A 446 -3.19 18.56 2.24
C LEU A 446 -2.37 17.27 2.14
N ALA A 447 -2.56 16.51 1.07
CA ALA A 447 -2.01 15.16 0.98
C ALA A 447 -1.50 14.83 -0.43
N THR A 448 -0.65 13.81 -0.52
CA THR A 448 -0.20 13.28 -1.82
C THR A 448 -1.36 12.64 -2.58
N ALA A 449 -1.37 12.75 -3.90
CA ALA A 449 -2.37 12.14 -4.79
C ALA A 449 -2.12 10.63 -4.99
N GLN A 450 -1.75 9.91 -3.93
CA GLN A 450 -1.59 8.46 -3.98
C GLN A 450 -2.93 7.80 -4.33
N GLN A 451 -2.89 6.77 -5.18
CA GLN A 451 -4.07 6.07 -5.69
C GLN A 451 -4.97 5.58 -4.56
N GLY A 452 -4.41 4.85 -3.60
CA GLY A 452 -5.04 4.30 -2.41
C GLY A 452 -5.76 5.33 -1.55
N MET A 453 -5.38 6.61 -1.63
CA MET A 453 -5.99 7.73 -0.90
C MET A 453 -7.03 8.51 -1.72
N ALA A 454 -7.27 8.15 -2.98
CA ALA A 454 -8.18 8.87 -3.88
C ALA A 454 -9.65 8.90 -3.39
N HIS A 455 -10.04 7.95 -2.54
CA HIS A 455 -11.38 7.87 -1.94
C HIS A 455 -11.68 9.05 -1.00
N PHE A 456 -10.66 9.74 -0.46
CA PHE A 456 -10.85 10.95 0.35
C PHE A 456 -11.13 12.21 -0.47
N GLY A 457 -10.93 12.18 -1.80
CA GLY A 457 -11.34 13.28 -2.69
C GLY A 457 -10.47 14.54 -2.67
N HIS A 458 -9.33 14.56 -1.98
CA HIS A 458 -8.46 15.75 -1.90
C HIS A 458 -7.76 16.09 -3.23
N ALA A 459 -7.67 15.12 -4.14
CA ALA A 459 -7.15 15.31 -5.50
C ALA A 459 -8.24 15.62 -6.55
N ARG A 460 -9.52 15.63 -6.16
CA ARG A 460 -10.62 16.01 -7.06
C ARG A 460 -10.66 17.54 -7.23
N THR A 461 -11.36 18.01 -8.26
CA THR A 461 -11.52 19.43 -8.57
C THR A 461 -12.98 19.88 -8.39
N GLY A 462 -13.19 21.18 -8.28
CA GLY A 462 -14.54 21.76 -8.25
C GLY A 462 -15.33 21.45 -6.97
N ALA A 463 -16.57 20.99 -7.14
CA ALA A 463 -17.52 20.75 -6.06
C ALA A 463 -17.25 19.45 -5.28
N ASP A 464 -16.47 18.52 -5.85
CA ASP A 464 -16.15 17.23 -5.23
C ASP A 464 -14.81 17.22 -4.49
N ALA A 465 -14.09 18.35 -4.51
CA ALA A 465 -12.82 18.51 -3.83
C ALA A 465 -13.03 18.64 -2.31
N THR A 466 -12.28 17.86 -1.52
CA THR A 466 -12.27 17.95 -0.06
C THR A 466 -11.10 18.75 0.49
N GLY A 467 -10.05 18.99 -0.32
CA GLY A 467 -8.85 19.70 0.10
C GLY A 467 -7.88 19.92 -1.05
N PHE A 468 -6.58 19.77 -0.77
CA PHE A 468 -5.50 20.02 -1.71
C PHE A 468 -4.66 18.76 -1.92
N ALA A 469 -4.27 18.53 -3.17
CA ALA A 469 -3.31 17.50 -3.52
C ALA A 469 -1.93 18.06 -3.85
N VAL A 470 -0.91 17.27 -3.52
CA VAL A 470 0.42 17.34 -4.14
C VAL A 470 0.65 16.06 -4.94
N ASN A 471 1.57 16.10 -5.92
CA ASN A 471 1.87 14.94 -6.75
C ASN A 471 2.31 13.72 -5.94
N ARG A 472 2.12 12.54 -6.50
CA ARG A 472 2.69 11.28 -5.98
C ARG A 472 4.21 11.40 -5.90
N SER A 473 4.81 10.73 -4.92
CA SER A 473 6.26 10.70 -4.73
C SER A 473 6.78 9.27 -4.57
N PHE A 474 7.89 9.01 -5.25
CA PHE A 474 8.58 7.72 -5.34
C PHE A 474 10.07 7.83 -4.99
N ALA A 475 10.47 8.90 -4.30
CA ALA A 475 11.86 9.14 -3.90
C ALA A 475 11.96 9.33 -2.38
N GLU A 476 13.04 8.84 -1.77
CA GLU A 476 13.26 8.89 -0.31
C GLU A 476 13.53 10.31 0.22
N ASP A 477 14.17 11.16 -0.59
CA ASP A 477 14.40 12.59 -0.35
C ASP A 477 13.89 13.39 -1.57
N ASP A 478 12.62 13.81 -1.53
CA ASP A 478 11.94 14.42 -2.65
C ASP A 478 11.79 15.95 -2.49
N ALA A 479 12.72 16.68 -3.12
CA ALA A 479 12.68 18.14 -3.16
C ALA A 479 11.43 18.69 -3.89
N LEU A 480 10.84 17.95 -4.84
CA LEU A 480 9.59 18.37 -5.50
C LEU A 480 8.43 18.29 -4.52
N LEU A 481 8.33 17.22 -3.75
CA LEU A 481 7.31 17.05 -2.71
C LEU A 481 7.46 18.14 -1.63
N THR A 482 8.68 18.39 -1.15
CA THR A 482 8.95 19.47 -0.19
C THR A 482 8.47 20.83 -0.70
N HIS A 483 8.78 21.16 -1.98
CA HIS A 483 8.35 22.42 -2.58
C HIS A 483 6.83 22.51 -2.74
N ALA A 484 6.20 21.43 -3.23
CA ALA A 484 4.75 21.35 -3.40
C ALA A 484 4.01 21.48 -2.07
N LEU A 485 4.49 20.83 -1.00
CA LEU A 485 3.94 20.98 0.34
C LEU A 485 4.05 22.41 0.84
N ALA A 486 5.23 23.03 0.75
CA ALA A 486 5.41 24.42 1.17
C ALA A 486 4.50 25.38 0.37
N ALA A 487 4.28 25.13 -0.92
CA ALA A 487 3.36 25.91 -1.74
C ALA A 487 1.90 25.74 -1.28
N ARG A 488 1.44 24.50 -1.11
CA ARG A 488 0.07 24.19 -0.66
C ARG A 488 -0.19 24.71 0.76
N ILE A 489 0.79 24.65 1.66
CA ILE A 489 0.68 25.22 3.02
C ILE A 489 0.45 26.73 2.95
N ARG A 490 1.20 27.46 2.11
CA ARG A 490 0.98 28.91 1.93
C ARG A 490 -0.38 29.22 1.32
N GLU A 491 -0.83 28.40 0.36
CA GLU A 491 -2.15 28.52 -0.26
C GLU A 491 -3.28 28.28 0.76
N ALA A 492 -3.13 27.26 1.62
CA ALA A 492 -4.06 26.94 2.70
C ALA A 492 -4.17 28.08 3.73
N VAL A 493 -3.03 28.64 4.17
CA VAL A 493 -3.02 29.82 5.05
C VAL A 493 -3.66 31.03 4.37
N THR A 494 -3.37 31.26 3.09
CA THR A 494 -4.01 32.35 2.32
C THR A 494 -5.52 32.16 2.28
N LEU A 495 -5.98 30.95 1.92
CA LEU A 495 -7.40 30.61 1.87
C LEU A 495 -8.09 30.87 3.22
N TRP A 496 -7.46 30.42 4.31
CA TRP A 496 -8.00 30.60 5.67
C TRP A 496 -8.23 32.07 6.01
N HIS A 497 -7.33 32.97 5.59
CA HIS A 497 -7.46 34.41 5.82
C HIS A 497 -8.40 35.12 4.84
N THR A 498 -8.32 34.79 3.55
CA THR A 498 -8.98 35.57 2.48
C THR A 498 -10.36 35.06 2.12
N ASP A 499 -10.62 33.76 2.31
CA ASP A 499 -11.92 33.13 2.02
C ASP A 499 -12.26 32.05 3.07
N PRO A 500 -12.60 32.45 4.30
CA PRO A 500 -12.96 31.53 5.36
C PRO A 500 -14.26 30.77 5.07
N ALA A 501 -15.12 31.25 4.16
CA ALA A 501 -16.33 30.55 3.76
C ALA A 501 -15.98 29.31 2.93
N ARG A 502 -15.08 29.45 1.95
CA ARG A 502 -14.56 28.30 1.19
C ARG A 502 -13.78 27.33 2.07
N CYS A 503 -13.02 27.82 3.06
CA CYS A 503 -12.34 26.94 4.02
C CYS A 503 -13.34 26.06 4.79
N ARG A 504 -14.44 26.64 5.31
CA ARG A 504 -15.52 25.88 5.97
C ARG A 504 -16.22 24.90 5.04
N GLU A 505 -16.48 25.29 3.80
CA GLU A 505 -17.09 24.41 2.79
C GLU A 505 -16.22 23.17 2.53
N LEU A 506 -14.90 23.34 2.44
CA LEU A 506 -13.96 22.20 2.32
C LEU A 506 -13.95 21.34 3.58
N ALA A 507 -13.94 21.95 4.76
CA ALA A 507 -13.99 21.25 6.05
C ALA A 507 -15.26 20.39 6.19
N GLU A 508 -16.42 20.95 5.86
CA GLU A 508 -17.71 20.24 5.88
C GLU A 508 -17.73 19.07 4.89
N ARG A 509 -17.18 19.26 3.68
CA ARG A 509 -17.04 18.17 2.70
C ARG A 509 -16.09 17.09 3.16
N ALA A 510 -14.93 17.46 3.70
CA ALA A 510 -13.95 16.52 4.21
C ALA A 510 -14.58 15.65 5.32
N ALA A 511 -15.27 16.26 6.28
CA ALA A 511 -15.99 15.55 7.32
C ALA A 511 -17.11 14.66 6.75
N ALA A 512 -17.91 15.17 5.80
CA ALA A 512 -18.98 14.40 5.18
C ALA A 512 -18.48 13.18 4.41
N VAL A 513 -17.35 13.29 3.71
CA VAL A 513 -16.71 12.16 3.02
C VAL A 513 -16.15 11.17 4.03
N ALA A 514 -15.38 11.63 5.02
CA ALA A 514 -14.74 10.74 5.99
C ALA A 514 -15.76 9.95 6.84
N ARG A 515 -16.91 10.57 7.18
CA ARG A 515 -17.99 9.93 7.93
C ARG A 515 -18.73 8.83 7.15
N GLN A 516 -18.51 8.66 5.84
CA GLN A 516 -19.09 7.56 5.06
C GLN A 516 -18.38 6.23 5.30
N PHE A 517 -17.14 6.25 5.81
CA PHE A 517 -16.34 5.05 6.00
C PHE A 517 -16.59 4.45 7.38
N THR A 518 -17.62 3.62 7.48
CA THR A 518 -18.04 2.93 8.71
C THR A 518 -17.73 1.43 8.65
N TRP A 519 -17.48 0.80 9.80
CA TRP A 519 -17.27 -0.65 9.88
C TRP A 519 -18.49 -1.44 9.43
N GLU A 520 -19.68 -0.87 9.60
CA GLU A 520 -20.92 -1.41 9.09
C GLU A 520 -20.89 -1.51 7.56
N HIS A 521 -20.56 -0.41 6.87
CA HIS A 521 -20.46 -0.41 5.42
C HIS A 521 -19.40 -1.40 4.91
N CYS A 522 -18.23 -1.45 5.57
CA CYS A 522 -17.19 -2.42 5.24
C CYS A 522 -17.69 -3.86 5.38
N ALA A 523 -18.39 -4.18 6.48
CA ALA A 523 -18.96 -5.50 6.68
C ALA A 523 -19.98 -5.85 5.58
N ASP A 524 -20.84 -4.92 5.17
CA ASP A 524 -21.79 -5.14 4.06
C ASP A 524 -21.08 -5.47 2.74
N LEU A 525 -20.00 -4.74 2.42
CA LEU A 525 -19.21 -4.99 1.20
C LEU A 525 -18.55 -6.38 1.22
N HIS A 526 -17.96 -6.77 2.36
CA HIS A 526 -17.36 -8.09 2.52
C HIS A 526 -18.41 -9.19 2.44
N LEU A 527 -19.54 -9.07 3.14
CA LEU A 527 -20.59 -10.09 3.13
C LEU A 527 -21.21 -10.27 1.74
N ALA A 528 -21.36 -9.19 0.97
CA ALA A 528 -21.79 -9.26 -0.42
C ALA A 528 -20.84 -10.07 -1.31
N ALA A 529 -19.52 -10.03 -1.03
CA ALA A 529 -18.52 -10.83 -1.72
C ALA A 529 -18.43 -12.27 -1.18
N PHE A 530 -18.56 -12.44 0.14
CA PHE A 530 -18.48 -13.73 0.83
C PHE A 530 -19.66 -14.62 0.52
N ALA A 531 -20.87 -14.08 0.37
CA ALA A 531 -22.07 -14.89 0.19
C ALA A 531 -22.06 -15.72 -1.11
N PRO A 532 -21.69 -15.19 -2.30
CA PRO A 532 -21.44 -16.00 -3.50
C PRO A 532 -20.38 -17.08 -3.29
N LEU A 533 -19.23 -16.72 -2.73
CA LEU A 533 -18.14 -17.67 -2.46
C LEU A 533 -18.60 -18.80 -1.53
N TRP A 534 -19.34 -18.46 -0.48
CA TRP A 534 -19.95 -19.40 0.44
C TRP A 534 -20.93 -20.35 -0.25
N ARG A 535 -21.64 -19.91 -1.29
CA ARG A 535 -22.52 -20.78 -2.09
C ARG A 535 -21.77 -21.61 -3.16
N GLY A 536 -20.45 -21.42 -3.30
CA GLY A 536 -19.63 -22.07 -4.31
C GLY A 536 -19.76 -21.43 -5.70
N GLU A 537 -20.19 -20.18 -5.76
CA GLU A 537 -20.29 -19.44 -7.03
C GLU A 537 -18.92 -18.91 -7.45
N THR A 538 -18.58 -19.07 -8.72
CA THR A 538 -17.35 -18.50 -9.30
C THR A 538 -17.52 -17.00 -9.52
N PRO A 539 -16.62 -16.16 -9.01
CA PRO A 539 -16.72 -14.71 -9.19
C PRO A 539 -16.43 -14.34 -10.66
N ARG A 540 -17.02 -13.22 -11.11
CA ARG A 540 -16.88 -12.72 -12.48
C ARG A 540 -16.14 -11.39 -12.49
N LEU A 541 -15.27 -11.20 -13.49
CA LEU A 541 -14.58 -9.93 -13.70
C LEU A 541 -15.58 -8.86 -14.16
N PRO A 542 -15.73 -7.72 -13.45
CA PRO A 542 -16.54 -6.62 -13.94
C PRO A 542 -15.90 -5.99 -15.18
N VAL A 543 -16.69 -5.79 -16.25
CA VAL A 543 -16.25 -5.16 -17.51
C VAL A 543 -15.57 -3.81 -17.26
N ALA A 544 -16.17 -2.96 -16.41
CA ALA A 544 -15.60 -1.66 -16.06
C ALA A 544 -14.20 -1.76 -15.45
N ARG A 545 -13.89 -2.83 -14.71
CA ARG A 545 -12.55 -3.08 -14.16
C ARG A 545 -11.58 -3.50 -15.27
N ALA A 546 -11.98 -4.41 -16.14
CA ALA A 546 -11.16 -4.83 -17.26
C ALA A 546 -10.80 -3.65 -18.19
N LEU A 547 -11.76 -2.80 -18.53
CA LEU A 547 -11.54 -1.57 -19.30
C LEU A 547 -10.62 -0.58 -18.57
N ARG A 548 -10.78 -0.44 -17.24
CA ARG A 548 -9.95 0.45 -16.43
C ARG A 548 -8.47 0.07 -16.46
N HIS A 549 -8.14 -1.22 -16.50
CA HIS A 549 -6.75 -1.71 -16.47
C HIS A 549 -6.19 -2.10 -17.83
N GLY A 550 -6.94 -1.87 -18.92
CA GLY A 550 -6.48 -2.18 -20.27
C GLY A 550 -6.44 -3.68 -20.59
N TRP A 551 -7.24 -4.50 -19.89
CA TRP A 551 -7.36 -5.93 -20.16
C TRP A 551 -8.40 -6.20 -21.25
N PHE A 552 -8.23 -5.54 -22.40
CA PHE A 552 -9.25 -5.49 -23.45
C PHE A 552 -9.54 -6.85 -24.10
N ASP A 553 -8.62 -7.80 -24.02
CA ASP A 553 -8.82 -9.17 -24.50
C ASP A 553 -9.75 -10.01 -23.59
N LEU A 554 -9.99 -9.55 -22.36
CA LEU A 554 -10.95 -10.18 -21.44
C LEU A 554 -12.37 -9.61 -21.57
N VAL A 555 -12.59 -8.69 -22.52
CA VAL A 555 -13.83 -7.94 -22.71
C VAL A 555 -14.38 -8.23 -24.12
N ALA A 556 -15.70 -8.35 -24.25
CA ALA A 556 -16.34 -8.48 -25.55
C ALA A 556 -16.22 -7.17 -26.36
N ASP A 557 -16.17 -7.25 -27.68
CA ASP A 557 -15.97 -6.06 -28.52
C ASP A 557 -17.07 -4.99 -28.33
N ASP A 558 -18.32 -5.40 -28.10
CA ASP A 558 -19.47 -4.50 -27.86
C ASP A 558 -19.35 -3.69 -26.56
N ASP A 559 -18.49 -4.13 -25.63
CA ASP A 559 -18.25 -3.48 -24.34
C ASP A 559 -17.02 -2.53 -24.37
N LEU A 560 -16.25 -2.50 -25.47
CA LEU A 560 -15.09 -1.64 -25.60
C LEU A 560 -15.49 -0.17 -25.73
N THR A 561 -14.70 0.72 -25.15
CA THR A 561 -14.90 2.16 -25.26
C THR A 561 -13.67 2.85 -25.81
N GLU A 562 -13.87 3.78 -26.75
CA GLU A 562 -12.77 4.58 -27.31
C GLU A 562 -11.96 5.30 -26.23
N GLU A 563 -12.62 5.80 -25.19
CA GLU A 563 -11.95 6.49 -24.07
C GLU A 563 -10.95 5.58 -23.34
N ALA A 564 -11.34 4.32 -23.04
CA ALA A 564 -10.46 3.38 -22.36
C ALA A 564 -9.27 2.99 -23.24
N LEU A 565 -9.53 2.72 -24.53
CA LEU A 565 -8.51 2.36 -25.51
C LEU A 565 -7.48 3.49 -25.69
N LEU A 566 -7.96 4.73 -25.83
CA LEU A 566 -7.11 5.92 -25.94
C LEU A 566 -6.26 6.13 -24.68
N ARG A 567 -6.84 5.96 -23.49
CA ARG A 567 -6.12 6.11 -22.21
C ARG A 567 -4.94 5.14 -22.07
N HIS A 568 -5.09 3.92 -22.57
CA HIS A 568 -4.08 2.87 -22.49
C HIS A 568 -3.18 2.78 -23.72
N GLY A 569 -3.48 3.52 -24.79
CA GLY A 569 -2.70 3.51 -26.03
C GLY A 569 -2.82 2.21 -26.84
N ASP A 570 -3.87 1.40 -26.63
CA ASP A 570 -4.02 0.10 -27.31
C ASP A 570 -4.66 0.25 -28.69
N LEU A 571 -3.82 0.47 -29.69
CA LEU A 571 -4.24 0.57 -31.09
C LEU A 571 -4.87 -0.73 -31.61
N THR A 572 -4.40 -1.89 -31.15
CA THR A 572 -4.89 -3.18 -31.65
C THR A 572 -6.31 -3.43 -31.19
N ALA A 573 -6.60 -3.16 -29.92
CA ALA A 573 -7.94 -3.26 -29.38
C ALA A 573 -8.87 -2.18 -29.96
N TYR A 574 -8.35 -1.00 -30.33
CA TYR A 574 -9.12 0.03 -31.04
C TYR A 574 -9.61 -0.43 -32.41
N GLU A 575 -8.76 -1.13 -33.17
CA GLU A 575 -9.12 -1.63 -34.50
C GLU A 575 -10.25 -2.67 -34.50
N ARG A 576 -10.53 -3.30 -33.35
CA ARG A 576 -11.71 -4.15 -33.17
C ARG A 576 -13.01 -3.33 -33.05
N LEU A 577 -12.91 -2.11 -32.52
CA LEU A 577 -14.05 -1.20 -32.31
C LEU A 577 -14.34 -0.34 -33.54
N ALA A 578 -13.30 0.26 -34.14
CA ALA A 578 -13.42 1.23 -35.22
C ALA A 578 -12.16 1.27 -36.10
N PRO A 579 -12.25 1.69 -37.37
CA PRO A 579 -11.06 1.86 -38.21
C PRO A 579 -10.14 2.94 -37.63
N LEU A 580 -8.85 2.63 -37.52
CA LEU A 580 -7.83 3.58 -37.08
C LEU A 580 -7.47 4.55 -38.23
N ASP A 581 -8.21 5.64 -38.33
CA ASP A 581 -8.01 6.71 -39.31
C ASP A 581 -7.03 7.80 -38.84
N ALA A 582 -6.73 8.79 -39.70
CA ALA A 582 -5.76 9.84 -39.37
C ALA A 582 -6.16 10.69 -38.14
N PRO A 583 -7.43 11.13 -37.97
CA PRO A 583 -7.88 11.76 -36.73
C PRO A 583 -7.68 10.90 -35.47
N ALA A 584 -8.03 9.61 -35.52
CA ALA A 584 -7.84 8.70 -34.41
C ALA A 584 -6.35 8.50 -34.09
N ALA A 585 -5.52 8.23 -35.10
CA ALA A 585 -4.07 8.10 -34.96
C ALA A 585 -3.45 9.34 -34.31
N ARG A 586 -3.89 10.55 -34.71
CA ARG A 586 -3.45 11.80 -34.08
C ARG A 586 -3.83 11.88 -32.60
N ARG A 587 -5.07 11.53 -32.22
CA ARG A 587 -5.49 11.52 -30.81
C ARG A 587 -4.64 10.56 -29.97
N PHE A 588 -4.37 9.37 -30.49
CA PHE A 588 -3.49 8.40 -29.83
C PHE A 588 -2.06 8.93 -29.67
N TYR A 589 -1.54 9.64 -30.67
CA TYR A 589 -0.22 10.27 -30.57
C TYR A 589 -0.19 11.33 -29.47
N GLU A 590 -1.18 12.23 -29.45
CA GLU A 590 -1.27 13.30 -28.45
C GLU A 590 -1.38 12.71 -27.02
N ALA A 591 -2.22 11.70 -26.83
CA ALA A 591 -2.36 11.01 -25.53
C ALA A 591 -1.08 10.27 -25.11
N ALA A 592 -0.40 9.60 -26.04
CA ALA A 592 0.87 8.93 -25.78
C ALA A 592 1.98 9.94 -25.44
N TRP A 593 2.02 11.08 -26.14
CA TRP A 593 2.98 12.15 -25.89
C TRP A 593 2.83 12.76 -24.49
N GLU A 594 1.59 13.04 -24.06
CA GLU A 594 1.30 13.56 -22.71
C GLU A 594 1.71 12.59 -21.59
N ARG A 595 1.71 11.28 -21.89
CA ARG A 595 2.14 10.22 -20.96
C ARG A 595 3.62 9.88 -21.09
N ALA A 596 4.35 10.54 -21.99
CA ALA A 596 5.71 10.20 -22.38
C ALA A 596 5.86 8.71 -22.80
N ASP A 597 4.84 8.14 -23.43
CA ASP A 597 4.89 6.84 -24.10
C ASP A 597 5.42 7.02 -25.53
N PHE A 598 6.74 7.23 -25.61
CA PHE A 598 7.42 7.49 -26.88
C PHE A 598 7.47 6.27 -27.80
N ALA A 599 7.28 5.06 -27.28
CA ALA A 599 7.20 3.86 -28.10
C ALA A 599 5.92 3.85 -28.93
N THR A 600 4.77 4.14 -28.29
CA THR A 600 3.49 4.30 -28.98
C THR A 600 3.51 5.49 -29.94
N CYS A 601 4.13 6.63 -29.56
CA CYS A 601 4.31 7.76 -30.47
C CYS A 601 5.04 7.38 -31.75
N ARG A 602 6.18 6.65 -31.65
CA ARG A 602 6.94 6.16 -32.81
C ARG A 602 6.11 5.20 -33.68
N HIS A 603 5.44 4.24 -33.04
CA HIS A 603 4.61 3.27 -33.76
C HIS A 603 3.51 3.94 -34.60
N ILE A 604 2.90 5.01 -34.08
CA ILE A 604 1.90 5.79 -34.81
C ILE A 604 2.51 6.53 -36.01
N LEU A 605 3.66 7.18 -35.83
CA LEU A 605 4.35 7.88 -36.93
C LEU A 605 4.76 6.91 -38.05
N ASP A 606 5.27 5.73 -37.70
CA ASP A 606 5.69 4.72 -38.66
C ASP A 606 4.50 4.13 -39.43
N ARG A 607 3.38 3.88 -38.73
CA ARG A 607 2.19 3.24 -39.31
C ARG A 607 1.30 4.20 -40.10
N PHE A 608 1.25 5.49 -39.71
CA PHE A 608 0.36 6.49 -40.29
C PHE A 608 1.12 7.77 -40.69
N PRO A 609 1.99 7.71 -41.72
CA PRO A 609 2.74 8.88 -42.17
C PRO A 609 1.78 9.99 -42.63
N GLY A 610 1.93 11.18 -42.05
CA GLY A 610 1.11 12.36 -42.34
C GLY A 610 -0.18 12.51 -41.50
N ALA A 611 -0.50 11.55 -40.62
CA ALA A 611 -1.60 11.72 -39.65
C ALA A 611 -1.24 12.72 -38.54
N VAL A 612 0.05 12.80 -38.18
CA VAL A 612 0.59 13.70 -37.18
C VAL A 612 1.33 14.86 -37.86
N PRO A 613 1.03 16.12 -37.52
CA PRO A 613 1.76 17.29 -38.03
C PRO A 613 3.28 17.22 -37.82
N ASP A 614 4.05 17.73 -38.79
CA ASP A 614 5.52 17.70 -38.79
C ASP A 614 6.16 18.40 -37.58
N ASP A 615 5.51 19.40 -37.01
CA ASP A 615 5.96 20.07 -35.79
C ASP A 615 5.87 19.16 -34.57
N LEU A 616 4.79 18.37 -34.42
CA LEU A 616 4.68 17.38 -33.36
C LEU A 616 5.67 16.22 -33.54
N SER A 617 5.82 15.73 -34.78
CA SER A 617 6.82 14.70 -35.09
C SER A 617 8.24 15.14 -34.70
N ARG A 618 8.61 16.39 -35.00
CA ARG A 618 9.91 16.96 -34.59
C ARG A 618 10.09 17.00 -33.09
N LEU A 619 9.04 17.23 -32.28
CA LEU A 619 9.18 17.22 -30.83
C LEU A 619 9.67 15.86 -30.31
N LEU A 620 9.23 14.76 -30.92
CA LEU A 620 9.67 13.40 -30.54
C LEU A 620 11.13 13.14 -30.89
N HIS A 621 11.56 13.57 -32.08
CA HIS A 621 12.94 13.42 -32.54
C HIS A 621 13.89 14.35 -31.77
N ASP A 622 13.53 15.62 -31.59
CA ASP A 622 14.37 16.65 -30.96
C ASP A 622 14.30 16.63 -29.41
N ARG A 623 13.56 15.67 -28.83
CA ARG A 623 13.37 15.55 -27.37
C ARG A 623 14.68 15.36 -26.62
N HIS A 624 15.69 14.80 -27.26
CA HIS A 624 17.03 14.72 -26.70
C HIS A 624 18.07 15.11 -27.74
N HIS A 625 19.13 15.78 -27.29
CA HIS A 625 20.31 16.06 -28.09
C HIS A 625 21.53 15.64 -27.30
N LEU A 626 22.36 14.78 -27.90
CA LEU A 626 23.50 14.16 -27.26
C LEU A 626 24.81 14.59 -27.92
N THR A 627 25.75 15.08 -27.12
CA THR A 627 27.17 15.22 -27.50
C THR A 627 27.99 14.17 -26.74
N ASP A 628 29.29 14.07 -27.04
CA ASP A 628 30.20 13.13 -26.36
C ASP A 628 30.22 13.26 -24.83
N THR A 629 29.84 14.43 -24.29
CA THR A 629 29.92 14.72 -22.85
C THR A 629 28.61 15.18 -22.23
N THR A 630 27.65 15.63 -23.03
CA THR A 630 26.48 16.35 -22.53
C THR A 630 25.19 15.86 -23.17
N LEU A 631 24.16 15.71 -22.34
CA LEU A 631 22.77 15.49 -22.75
C LEU A 631 21.96 16.77 -22.50
N THR A 632 21.25 17.22 -23.53
CA THR A 632 20.12 18.16 -23.40
C THR A 632 18.83 17.41 -23.65
N TYR A 633 17.95 17.36 -22.65
CA TYR A 633 16.64 16.71 -22.72
C TYR A 633 15.52 17.76 -22.69
N ARG A 634 14.50 17.58 -23.52
CA ARG A 634 13.39 18.51 -23.75
C ARG A 634 12.06 17.76 -23.67
N LEU A 635 11.30 18.07 -22.63
CA LEU A 635 9.95 17.59 -22.45
C LEU A 635 9.14 18.66 -21.69
N PRO A 636 8.26 19.43 -22.35
CA PRO A 636 7.59 20.59 -21.75
C PRO A 636 6.85 20.31 -20.44
N HIS A 637 6.29 19.11 -20.30
CA HIS A 637 5.50 18.68 -19.16
C HIS A 637 6.30 17.83 -18.15
N ALA A 638 7.64 17.80 -18.22
CA ALA A 638 8.49 17.19 -17.19
C ALA A 638 8.89 18.20 -16.09
N GLU A 639 8.88 17.74 -14.84
CA GLU A 639 9.30 18.51 -13.66
C GLU A 639 10.69 18.11 -13.16
N ARG A 640 11.05 16.83 -13.36
CA ARG A 640 12.37 16.29 -13.03
C ARG A 640 12.76 15.22 -14.05
N VAL A 641 14.03 15.24 -14.43
CA VAL A 641 14.68 14.19 -15.21
C VAL A 641 15.89 13.73 -14.42
N GLU A 642 16.05 12.44 -14.27
CA GLU A 642 17.14 11.80 -13.55
C GLU A 642 17.83 10.79 -14.46
N LEU A 643 19.16 10.83 -14.48
CA LEU A 643 19.99 9.83 -15.13
C LEU A 643 20.23 8.70 -14.12
N VAL A 644 19.74 7.51 -14.43
CA VAL A 644 19.91 6.31 -13.62
C VAL A 644 20.94 5.41 -14.31
N THR A 645 22.10 5.30 -13.69
CA THR A 645 23.21 4.48 -14.19
C THR A 645 23.29 3.20 -13.37
N PRO A 646 23.28 2.02 -14.02
CA PRO A 646 23.42 0.77 -13.32
C PRO A 646 24.80 0.67 -12.66
N THR A 647 24.86 0.03 -11.49
CA THR A 647 26.10 -0.27 -10.78
C THR A 647 26.34 -1.78 -10.83
N GLU A 648 27.58 -2.22 -11.02
CA GLU A 648 27.91 -3.64 -10.94
C GLU A 648 27.77 -4.15 -9.49
N PRO A 649 27.23 -5.36 -9.26
CA PRO A 649 27.20 -5.96 -7.93
C PRO A 649 28.62 -6.18 -7.38
N GLU A 650 28.96 -5.53 -6.26
CA GLU A 650 30.19 -5.84 -5.51
C GLU A 650 29.90 -6.94 -4.47
N GLY A 651 30.32 -8.17 -4.78
CA GLY A 651 30.16 -9.32 -3.88
C GLY A 651 28.72 -9.82 -3.77
N SER A 652 28.27 -10.17 -2.56
CA SER A 652 26.89 -10.64 -2.29
C SER A 652 25.93 -9.52 -1.86
N ALA A 653 26.38 -8.26 -1.88
CA ALA A 653 25.54 -7.11 -1.57
C ALA A 653 24.73 -6.71 -2.81
N ARG A 654 23.49 -6.28 -2.58
CA ARG A 654 22.65 -5.72 -3.66
C ARG A 654 23.28 -4.42 -4.14
N ALA A 655 23.54 -4.29 -5.45
CA ALA A 655 23.98 -3.03 -6.04
C ALA A 655 22.80 -2.06 -6.18
N LEU A 656 22.96 -0.86 -5.62
CA LEU A 656 22.07 0.27 -5.85
C LEU A 656 22.56 1.07 -7.06
N PRO A 657 21.65 1.62 -7.89
CA PRO A 657 22.04 2.40 -9.04
C PRO A 657 22.56 3.77 -8.59
N THR A 658 23.36 4.41 -9.43
CA THR A 658 23.66 5.84 -9.26
C THR A 658 22.53 6.66 -9.89
N VAL A 659 21.90 7.54 -9.10
CA VAL A 659 20.85 8.44 -9.57
C VAL A 659 21.38 9.87 -9.58
N GLN A 660 21.46 10.48 -10.76
CA GLN A 660 21.91 11.85 -10.93
C GLN A 660 20.80 12.71 -11.53
N ARG A 661 20.31 13.69 -10.76
CA ARG A 661 19.34 14.67 -11.25
C ARG A 661 19.97 15.58 -12.32
N LEU A 662 19.29 15.72 -13.45
CA LEU A 662 19.67 16.70 -14.47
C LEU A 662 19.29 18.12 -14.01
N ARG A 663 20.11 19.09 -14.38
CA ARG A 663 19.87 20.50 -14.07
C ARG A 663 18.78 21.03 -14.99
N ARG A 664 17.66 21.49 -14.42
CA ARG A 664 16.62 22.21 -15.16
C ARG A 664 17.14 23.60 -15.54
N THR A 665 17.28 23.89 -16.84
CA THR A 665 17.79 25.18 -17.34
C THR A 665 16.71 26.10 -17.87
N ALA A 666 15.57 25.54 -18.28
CA ALA A 666 14.36 26.26 -18.65
C ALA A 666 13.12 25.37 -18.36
N PRO A 667 11.88 25.90 -18.48
CA PRO A 667 10.69 25.06 -18.41
C PRO A 667 10.77 23.90 -19.41
N GLY A 668 10.72 22.67 -18.90
CA GLY A 668 10.83 21.46 -19.71
C GLY A 668 12.19 21.19 -20.36
N VAL A 669 13.26 21.91 -19.99
CA VAL A 669 14.62 21.70 -20.54
C VAL A 669 15.59 21.33 -19.42
N PHE A 670 16.31 20.23 -19.62
CA PHE A 670 17.20 19.62 -18.65
C PHE A 670 18.56 19.33 -19.26
N GLU A 671 19.62 19.61 -18.52
CA GLU A 671 21.00 19.39 -18.94
C GLU A 671 21.73 18.50 -17.92
N GLY A 672 22.52 17.56 -18.42
CA GLY A 672 23.33 16.67 -17.60
C GLY A 672 24.44 16.00 -18.41
N PRO A 673 25.21 15.10 -17.79
CA PRO A 673 26.22 14.33 -18.50
C PRO A 673 25.57 13.43 -19.56
N ALA A 674 26.33 13.11 -20.61
CA ALA A 674 25.96 12.08 -21.56
C ALA A 674 25.71 10.73 -20.83
N PRO A 675 24.61 10.01 -21.11
CA PRO A 675 24.34 8.71 -20.51
C PRO A 675 25.40 7.69 -20.91
N GLN A 676 25.89 6.91 -19.95
CA GLN A 676 26.76 5.77 -20.22
C GLN A 676 25.96 4.60 -20.84
N PRO A 677 26.60 3.67 -21.55
CA PRO A 677 25.92 2.48 -22.06
C PRO A 677 25.15 1.74 -20.96
N GLY A 678 23.86 1.51 -21.20
CA GLY A 678 22.97 0.85 -20.24
C GLY A 678 22.26 1.77 -19.25
N ALA A 679 22.58 3.07 -19.22
CA ALA A 679 21.83 4.03 -18.41
C ALA A 679 20.41 4.28 -18.96
N ARG A 680 19.53 4.80 -18.09
CA ARG A 680 18.15 5.19 -18.41
C ARG A 680 17.84 6.57 -17.88
N LEU A 681 16.87 7.24 -18.50
CA LEU A 681 16.29 8.46 -17.98
C LEU A 681 15.01 8.14 -17.23
N LEU A 682 14.90 8.59 -15.99
CA LEU A 682 13.68 8.57 -15.22
C LEU A 682 13.02 9.95 -15.28
N LEU A 683 11.79 9.99 -15.77
CA LEU A 683 11.02 11.22 -15.98
C LEU A 683 9.96 11.31 -14.90
N THR A 684 9.90 12.43 -14.18
CA THR A 684 8.75 12.80 -13.34
C THR A 684 7.98 13.91 -14.05
N LEU A 685 6.74 13.61 -14.46
CA LEU A 685 5.87 14.54 -15.20
C LEU A 685 5.08 15.44 -14.24
N SER A 686 4.56 16.55 -14.77
CA SER A 686 3.71 17.50 -14.02
C SER A 686 2.44 16.87 -13.47
N THR A 687 1.95 15.80 -14.10
CA THR A 687 0.82 14.97 -13.66
C THR A 687 1.15 14.08 -12.45
N GLY A 688 2.42 13.99 -12.05
CA GLY A 688 2.90 13.06 -11.03
C GLY A 688 3.22 11.66 -11.57
N ARG A 689 2.99 11.39 -12.87
CA ARG A 689 3.45 10.17 -13.54
C ARG A 689 4.97 10.08 -13.52
N VAL A 690 5.49 8.91 -13.18
CA VAL A 690 6.90 8.57 -13.31
C VAL A 690 7.07 7.49 -14.37
N THR A 691 7.91 7.72 -15.37
CA THR A 691 8.15 6.78 -16.48
C THR A 691 9.60 6.80 -16.94
N TRP A 692 9.98 5.82 -17.75
CA TRP A 692 11.33 5.65 -18.28
C TRP A 692 11.44 6.12 -19.74
N ASP A 693 12.61 6.67 -20.11
CA ASP A 693 13.01 6.93 -21.50
C ASP A 693 14.49 6.59 -21.70
N GLU A 694 14.91 6.58 -22.97
CA GLU A 694 16.28 6.38 -23.40
C GLU A 694 16.72 7.53 -24.31
N ALA A 695 17.91 8.07 -24.05
CA ALA A 695 18.62 8.92 -25.00
C ALA A 695 19.67 8.08 -25.73
N ARG A 696 19.56 8.00 -27.05
CA ARG A 696 20.50 7.28 -27.93
C ARG A 696 21.18 8.28 -28.87
N HIS A 697 22.41 7.98 -29.29
CA HIS A 697 22.96 8.59 -30.49
C HIS A 697 22.16 8.06 -31.67
N ASP A 698 21.55 8.97 -32.44
CA ASP A 698 20.87 8.63 -33.69
C ASP A 698 21.86 8.24 -34.79
#